data_AF-A0A7K0PV98-F1
#
_entry.id   AF-A0A7K0PV98-F1
#
_cell.length_a   1.000
_cell.length_b   1.000
_cell.length_c   1.000
_cell.angle_alpha   90.00
_cell.angle_beta   90.00
_cell.angle_gamma   90.00
#
_symmetry.space_group_name_H-M   'P 1'
#
loop_
_entity.id
_entity.type
_entity.pdbx_description
1 polymer ?
#
loop_
_entity_poly.entity_id
_entity_poly.type
_entity_poly.pdbx_seq_one_letter_code
_entity_poly.pdbx_strand_id
1 'polypeptide(L)'
;MTSLLAHASLRRLAPWVRRYLPAELAGTAALLLVGLLTLQRTGSLVGTAVAATVAENLGFYAVALGRIAAEQRRGGARGRTLVGRTLGLGVAEFGPAEVLDSLLVRPAALWVGATVVPPAALGLLAGKVVADLLFYVVAASSYRFTERAGLRRGGPVLRGGPGRVRTRVGFWVRRYLPSEIASLVALLGVGLTTLQLTGSLVATAIAGNLGSAVAFYGVSLVRIVAEQRRAGVRRGVLRRSLGLGLVEFLPAELVDSLLVRPALLYWGAAVAPHPALGLVAGKVVADVVFYLVASVGYRVTDRLGWRLPRPSAVAAVTAAPFRQQRATELAGRHGGEGLRRLAEQHGTPMLLLDPAVAVARYRQLADALPGVGLHYAVKALDHPAVLAALRDAGASFDVASPAELAALADLGVGPERMLYSNPVATLAERAQVAAAGVRTVVVDNETELRKTTALPSDTRVLLRLAYRNVAAQVDLSSKFGADRATAERLAALAVELGRPLAGFSFHVGSQLDAAEPYRAAITSTVELMDLLEQRHGRAFEVLDIGGGFPAGYRSPVLAVTELAAAIGPLLAPLVGRWTVLAEPGRVVVADAMTAVSQVVGVADRPDGRWVYLDDGIYGSFSNVLSEQAEPLLLAATELSGAVPAGPVTLAGPTCDSGDVIARGYPMPALAPGDLVVTPTMGAYTAVTACAFNGRSPARVVVAGSKVLVDRTTIVGGGQEGVAARHRASA
;
A
#
# COMPACT_ATOMS: atom_id res chain seq x y z
N MET A 1 -21.83 27.64 -33.85
CA MET A 1 -21.01 26.75 -32.98
C MET A 1 -19.63 27.32 -32.61
N THR A 2 -19.23 28.49 -33.10
CA THR A 2 -17.92 29.10 -32.85
C THR A 2 -17.83 30.04 -31.63
N SER A 3 -18.96 30.54 -31.08
CA SER A 3 -18.93 31.43 -29.90
C SER A 3 -18.99 30.70 -28.54
N LEU A 4 -19.51 29.47 -28.49
CA LEU A 4 -19.68 28.67 -27.26
C LEU A 4 -18.37 28.01 -26.79
N LEU A 5 -17.46 27.66 -27.70
CA LEU A 5 -16.16 27.06 -27.36
C LEU A 5 -15.15 28.10 -26.85
N ALA A 6 -15.28 29.38 -27.25
CA ALA A 6 -14.46 30.47 -26.72
C ALA A 6 -14.93 30.95 -25.32
N HIS A 7 -16.25 30.94 -25.06
CA HIS A 7 -16.79 31.36 -23.76
C HIS A 7 -16.57 30.33 -22.64
N ALA A 8 -16.50 29.04 -22.96
CA ALA A 8 -16.32 27.97 -21.97
C ALA A 8 -14.87 27.79 -21.48
N SER A 9 -13.87 28.27 -22.24
CA SER A 9 -12.44 28.19 -21.90
C SER A 9 -11.98 29.39 -21.05
N LEU A 10 -12.46 30.60 -21.34
CA LEU A 10 -12.09 31.83 -20.60
C LEU A 10 -12.66 31.87 -19.16
N ARG A 11 -13.89 31.38 -18.93
CA ARG A 11 -14.46 31.29 -17.56
C ARG A 11 -13.70 30.33 -16.64
N ARG A 12 -13.00 29.34 -17.19
CA ARG A 12 -12.15 28.40 -16.43
C ARG A 12 -10.79 29.00 -16.06
N LEU A 13 -10.32 30.02 -16.79
CA LEU A 13 -9.06 30.73 -16.51
C LEU A 13 -9.24 31.88 -15.53
N ALA A 14 -10.44 32.46 -15.40
CA ALA A 14 -10.69 33.61 -14.53
C ALA A 14 -10.27 33.42 -13.05
N PRO A 15 -10.52 32.26 -12.38
CA PRO A 15 -10.04 32.04 -11.02
C PRO A 15 -8.51 31.97 -10.92
N TRP A 16 -7.88 31.43 -11.95
CA TRP A 16 -6.43 31.24 -12.03
C TRP A 16 -5.71 32.57 -12.27
N VAL A 17 -6.21 33.37 -13.22
CA VAL A 17 -5.73 34.74 -13.49
C VAL A 17 -5.89 35.59 -12.22
N ARG A 18 -7.05 35.56 -11.56
CA ARG A 18 -7.28 36.32 -10.32
C ARG A 18 -6.31 35.91 -9.19
N ARG A 19 -5.87 34.65 -9.18
CA ARG A 19 -4.98 34.08 -8.15
C ARG A 19 -3.52 34.45 -8.38
N TYR A 20 -2.99 34.32 -9.60
CA TYR A 20 -1.56 34.46 -9.88
C TYR A 20 -1.16 35.77 -10.55
N LEU A 21 -2.08 36.52 -11.18
CA LEU A 21 -1.75 37.78 -11.85
C LEU A 21 -1.01 38.79 -10.96
N PRO A 22 -1.36 38.98 -9.67
CA PRO A 22 -0.59 39.89 -8.81
C PRO A 22 0.82 39.40 -8.47
N ALA A 23 1.04 38.07 -8.41
CA ALA A 23 2.37 37.50 -8.22
C ALA A 23 3.20 37.65 -9.50
N GLU A 24 2.58 37.43 -10.66
CA GLU A 24 3.18 37.65 -11.98
C GLU A 24 3.62 39.09 -12.20
N LEU A 25 2.79 40.07 -11.83
CA LEU A 25 3.12 41.48 -11.94
C LEU A 25 4.29 41.86 -11.01
N ALA A 26 4.30 41.33 -9.78
CA ALA A 26 5.39 41.55 -8.83
C ALA A 26 6.70 40.93 -9.29
N GLY A 27 6.66 39.67 -9.76
CA GLY A 27 7.81 38.98 -10.34
C GLY A 27 8.35 39.71 -11.58
N THR A 28 7.48 40.10 -12.51
CA THR A 28 7.86 40.85 -13.72
C THR A 28 8.52 42.20 -13.39
N ALA A 29 7.99 42.93 -12.41
CA ALA A 29 8.56 44.21 -11.99
C ALA A 29 9.95 44.02 -11.36
N ALA A 30 10.13 43.01 -10.51
CA ALA A 30 11.41 42.69 -9.91
C ALA A 30 12.45 42.22 -10.95
N LEU A 31 12.01 41.37 -11.89
CA LEU A 31 12.80 40.92 -13.04
C LEU A 31 13.37 42.10 -13.82
N LEU A 32 12.50 43.01 -14.25
CA LEU A 32 12.90 44.16 -15.05
C LEU A 32 13.81 45.11 -14.29
N LEU A 33 13.47 45.41 -13.04
CA LEU A 33 14.26 46.32 -12.20
C LEU A 33 15.68 45.79 -12.00
N VAL A 34 15.81 44.56 -11.52
CA VAL A 34 17.12 43.96 -11.23
C VAL A 34 17.87 43.64 -12.50
N GLY A 35 17.20 43.09 -13.52
CA GLY A 35 17.81 42.76 -14.81
C GLY A 35 18.42 43.99 -15.48
N LEU A 36 17.68 45.09 -15.58
CA LEU A 36 18.19 46.31 -16.22
C LEU A 36 19.30 46.98 -15.41
N LEU A 37 19.21 46.98 -14.08
CA LEU A 37 20.27 47.49 -13.21
C LEU A 37 21.55 46.66 -13.33
N THR A 38 21.43 45.32 -13.39
CA THR A 38 22.57 44.43 -13.60
C THR A 38 23.18 44.67 -14.97
N LEU A 39 22.38 44.80 -16.02
CA LEU A 39 22.87 45.06 -17.37
C LEU A 39 23.62 46.38 -17.45
N GLN A 40 23.08 47.44 -16.85
CA GLN A 40 23.74 48.76 -16.79
C GLN A 40 25.08 48.73 -16.06
N ARG A 41 25.19 47.93 -15.00
CA ARG A 41 26.43 47.87 -14.18
C ARG A 41 27.49 46.92 -14.71
N THR A 42 27.09 45.80 -15.30
CA THR A 42 28.03 44.72 -15.65
C THR A 42 28.22 44.55 -17.16
N GLY A 43 27.30 45.06 -17.98
CA GLY A 43 27.28 44.81 -19.42
C GLY A 43 27.05 43.34 -19.82
N SER A 44 26.83 42.44 -18.86
CA SER A 44 26.72 40.99 -19.11
C SER A 44 25.26 40.57 -19.28
N LEU A 45 24.89 40.11 -20.48
CA LEU A 45 23.56 39.57 -20.75
C LEU A 45 23.28 38.28 -19.98
N VAL A 46 24.31 37.44 -19.76
CA VAL A 46 24.19 36.20 -18.98
C VAL A 46 23.98 36.52 -17.50
N GLY A 47 24.81 37.41 -16.93
CA GLY A 47 24.65 37.86 -15.54
C GLY A 47 23.30 38.54 -15.32
N THR A 48 22.83 39.28 -16.31
CA THR A 48 21.50 39.90 -16.34
C THR A 48 20.39 38.86 -16.30
N ALA A 49 20.43 37.82 -17.14
CA ALA A 49 19.40 36.79 -17.19
C ALA A 49 19.29 35.99 -15.87
N VAL A 50 20.43 35.67 -15.24
CA VAL A 50 20.46 34.98 -13.94
C VAL A 50 19.93 35.89 -12.83
N ALA A 51 20.40 37.14 -12.76
CA ALA A 51 19.95 38.10 -11.74
C ALA A 51 18.44 38.41 -11.88
N ALA A 52 17.97 38.55 -13.12
CA ALA A 52 16.57 38.76 -13.45
C ALA A 52 15.70 37.56 -13.06
N THR A 53 16.17 36.32 -13.28
CA THR A 53 15.49 35.09 -12.84
C THR A 53 15.34 35.03 -11.33
N VAL A 54 16.42 35.30 -10.58
CA VAL A 54 16.37 35.31 -9.11
C VAL A 54 15.41 36.37 -8.59
N ALA A 55 15.43 37.56 -9.18
CA ALA A 55 14.55 38.66 -8.78
C ALA A 55 13.08 38.37 -9.08
N GLU A 56 12.79 37.75 -10.23
CA GLU A 56 11.46 37.29 -10.62
C GLU A 56 10.90 36.33 -9.57
N ASN A 57 11.65 35.28 -9.24
CA ASN A 57 11.24 34.27 -8.26
C ASN A 57 10.95 34.88 -6.89
N LEU A 58 11.82 35.78 -6.42
CA LEU A 58 11.63 36.46 -5.14
C LEU A 58 10.35 37.31 -5.15
N GLY A 59 10.11 38.07 -6.22
CA GLY A 59 8.90 38.88 -6.38
C GLY A 59 7.62 38.04 -6.47
N PHE A 60 7.65 36.98 -7.28
CA PHE A 60 6.53 36.07 -7.48
C PHE A 60 6.16 35.32 -6.19
N TYR A 61 7.12 34.65 -5.55
CA TYR A 61 6.86 33.82 -4.39
C TYR A 61 6.53 34.61 -3.12
N ALA A 62 7.03 35.83 -2.97
CA ALA A 62 6.63 36.72 -1.87
C ALA A 62 5.12 36.97 -1.89
N VAL A 63 4.53 37.19 -3.07
CA VAL A 63 3.09 37.43 -3.23
C VAL A 63 2.30 36.12 -3.23
N ALA A 64 2.80 35.07 -3.90
CA ALA A 64 2.11 33.79 -4.02
C ALA A 64 1.97 33.07 -2.66
N LEU A 65 3.06 32.96 -1.89
CA LEU A 65 3.02 32.32 -0.57
C LEU A 65 2.23 33.15 0.44
N GLY A 66 2.28 34.48 0.36
CA GLY A 66 1.47 35.38 1.20
C GLY A 66 -0.04 35.16 0.98
N ARG A 67 -0.47 34.95 -0.26
CA ARG A 67 -1.85 34.62 -0.60
C ARG A 67 -2.27 33.23 -0.14
N ILE A 68 -1.42 32.21 -0.36
CA ILE A 68 -1.66 30.85 0.14
C ILE A 68 -1.81 30.88 1.67
N ALA A 69 -0.94 31.60 2.38
CA ALA A 69 -1.04 31.77 3.82
C ALA A 69 -2.36 32.46 4.24
N ALA A 70 -2.81 33.48 3.50
CA ALA A 70 -4.09 34.13 3.77
C ALA A 70 -5.30 33.19 3.56
N GLU A 71 -5.26 32.32 2.55
CA GLU A 71 -6.28 31.28 2.32
C GLU A 71 -6.28 30.25 3.45
N GLN A 72 -5.11 29.76 3.86
CA GLN A 72 -4.98 28.80 4.95
C GLN A 72 -5.42 29.38 6.31
N ARG A 73 -5.19 30.68 6.54
CA ARG A 73 -5.70 31.41 7.72
C ARG A 73 -7.23 31.46 7.75
N ARG A 74 -7.87 31.74 6.60
CA ARG A 74 -9.35 31.71 6.47
C ARG A 74 -9.91 30.30 6.70
N GLY A 75 -9.14 29.26 6.38
CA GLY A 75 -9.45 27.86 6.68
C GLY A 75 -9.08 27.38 8.09
N GLY A 76 -8.77 28.28 9.03
CA GLY A 76 -8.55 27.97 10.44
C GLY A 76 -7.13 27.55 10.83
N ALA A 77 -6.15 27.55 9.92
CA ALA A 77 -4.76 27.23 10.26
C ALA A 77 -4.05 28.38 10.99
N ARG A 78 -3.35 28.08 12.10
CA ARG A 78 -2.58 29.06 12.90
C ARG A 78 -1.16 28.56 13.21
N GLY A 79 -0.26 29.49 13.56
CA GLY A 79 1.09 29.19 14.04
C GLY A 79 1.94 28.32 13.10
N ARG A 80 2.67 27.34 13.66
CA ARG A 80 3.55 26.43 12.90
C ARG A 80 2.80 25.59 11.85
N THR A 81 1.53 25.29 12.09
CA THR A 81 0.68 24.53 11.15
C THR A 81 0.36 25.34 9.90
N LEU A 82 0.17 26.66 10.03
CA LEU A 82 -0.01 27.55 8.89
C LEU A 82 1.24 27.56 8.00
N VAL A 83 2.42 27.72 8.61
CA VAL A 83 3.70 27.75 7.88
C VAL A 83 3.96 26.42 7.17
N GLY A 84 3.82 25.29 7.87
CA GLY A 84 4.03 23.97 7.29
C GLY A 84 3.06 23.64 6.16
N ARG A 85 1.78 24.04 6.26
CA ARG A 85 0.80 23.85 5.18
C ARG A 85 1.08 24.76 3.98
N THR A 86 1.43 26.01 4.23
CA THR A 86 1.74 26.99 3.16
C THR A 86 2.94 26.53 2.35
N LEU A 87 4.04 26.15 3.02
CA LEU A 87 5.25 25.66 2.36
C LEU A 87 5.02 24.29 1.69
N GLY A 88 4.33 23.37 2.36
CA GLY A 88 4.03 22.05 1.79
C GLY A 88 3.16 22.12 0.54
N LEU A 89 2.18 23.03 0.51
CA LEU A 89 1.35 23.28 -0.68
C LEU A 89 2.16 23.96 -1.79
N GLY A 90 3.00 24.96 -1.46
CA GLY A 90 3.88 25.60 -2.45
C GLY A 90 4.82 24.59 -3.13
N VAL A 91 5.46 23.72 -2.36
CA VAL A 91 6.34 22.66 -2.90
C VAL A 91 5.56 21.64 -3.73
N ALA A 92 4.35 21.26 -3.30
CA ALA A 92 3.52 20.31 -4.04
C ALA A 92 2.93 20.89 -5.34
N GLU A 93 2.64 22.20 -5.35
CA GLU A 93 1.99 22.88 -6.47
C GLU A 93 2.99 23.34 -7.53
N PHE A 94 4.18 23.82 -7.11
CA PHE A 94 5.16 24.41 -8.02
C PHE A 94 6.50 23.67 -8.06
N GLY A 95 6.88 22.92 -7.03
CA GLY A 95 8.26 22.46 -6.80
C GLY A 95 8.98 21.85 -8.02
N PRO A 96 8.45 20.83 -8.70
CA PRO A 96 9.13 20.24 -9.86
C PRO A 96 9.21 21.16 -11.08
N ALA A 97 8.14 21.92 -11.37
CA ALA A 97 8.10 22.86 -12.48
C ALA A 97 9.03 24.06 -12.21
N GLU A 98 9.08 24.51 -10.97
CA GLU A 98 9.87 25.63 -10.48
C GLU A 98 11.37 25.36 -10.56
N VAL A 99 11.82 24.17 -10.13
CA VAL A 99 13.23 23.80 -10.20
C VAL A 99 13.72 23.77 -11.65
N LEU A 100 12.91 23.24 -12.57
CA LEU A 100 13.22 23.21 -13.99
C LEU A 100 13.25 24.62 -14.59
N ASP A 101 12.27 25.44 -14.23
CA ASP A 101 12.13 26.78 -14.80
C ASP A 101 13.23 27.71 -14.31
N SER A 102 13.46 27.76 -13.01
CA SER A 102 14.38 28.70 -12.36
C SER A 102 15.86 28.39 -12.58
N LEU A 103 16.21 27.13 -12.84
CA LEU A 103 17.60 26.75 -13.11
C LEU A 103 17.95 26.77 -14.60
N LEU A 104 16.97 26.60 -15.49
CA LEU A 104 17.24 26.29 -16.89
C LEU A 104 16.37 27.09 -17.86
N VAL A 105 15.05 26.92 -17.80
CA VAL A 105 14.16 27.47 -18.83
C VAL A 105 14.17 29.00 -18.79
N ARG A 106 13.98 29.59 -17.61
CA ARG A 106 13.88 31.04 -17.43
C ARG A 106 15.21 31.76 -17.68
N PRO A 107 16.36 31.35 -17.10
CA PRO A 107 17.64 32.00 -17.41
C PRO A 107 17.99 31.91 -18.91
N ALA A 108 17.73 30.77 -19.56
CA ALA A 108 18.00 30.60 -20.98
C ALA A 108 17.07 31.45 -21.85
N ALA A 109 15.77 31.45 -21.58
CA ALA A 109 14.80 32.23 -22.34
C ALA A 109 15.04 33.74 -22.19
N LEU A 110 15.37 34.22 -20.98
CA LEU A 110 15.73 35.61 -20.74
C LEU A 110 17.01 36.01 -21.47
N TRP A 111 18.04 35.16 -21.46
CA TRP A 111 19.28 35.41 -22.17
C TRP A 111 19.07 35.49 -23.69
N VAL A 112 18.36 34.52 -24.26
CA VAL A 112 18.01 34.51 -25.70
C VAL A 112 17.18 35.73 -26.05
N GLY A 113 16.14 36.02 -25.27
CA GLY A 113 15.26 37.16 -25.50
C GLY A 113 16.02 38.49 -25.48
N ALA A 114 16.86 38.72 -24.46
CA ALA A 114 17.68 39.93 -24.35
C ALA A 114 18.73 40.07 -25.47
N THR A 115 19.12 38.95 -26.10
CA THR A 115 20.07 38.94 -27.22
C THR A 115 19.38 39.21 -28.56
N VAL A 116 18.19 38.66 -28.77
CA VAL A 116 17.52 38.65 -30.08
C VAL A 116 16.54 39.82 -30.25
N VAL A 117 15.98 40.35 -29.15
CA VAL A 117 14.91 41.36 -29.20
C VAL A 117 15.34 42.65 -28.50
N PRO A 118 15.79 43.67 -29.26
CA PRO A 118 16.08 45.00 -28.71
C PRO A 118 14.81 45.87 -28.57
N PRO A 119 14.77 46.82 -27.62
CA PRO A 119 15.74 47.04 -26.54
C PRO A 119 15.69 45.91 -25.48
N ALA A 120 16.78 45.73 -24.73
CA ALA A 120 16.95 44.62 -23.78
C ALA A 120 15.77 44.44 -22.79
N ALA A 121 15.07 45.51 -22.43
CA ALA A 121 13.85 45.44 -21.63
C ALA A 121 12.72 44.63 -22.31
N LEU A 122 12.49 44.85 -23.61
CA LEU A 122 11.54 44.06 -24.40
C LEU A 122 12.02 42.63 -24.59
N GLY A 123 13.33 42.43 -24.76
CA GLY A 123 13.91 41.09 -24.86
C GLY A 123 13.77 40.26 -23.59
N LEU A 124 13.99 40.85 -22.41
CA LEU A 124 13.73 40.20 -21.13
C LEU A 124 12.24 39.86 -20.95
N LEU A 125 11.33 40.76 -21.35
CA LEU A 125 9.90 40.48 -21.31
C LEU A 125 9.49 39.34 -22.25
N ALA A 126 10.02 39.34 -23.48
CA ALA A 126 9.75 38.27 -24.45
C ALA A 126 10.26 36.91 -23.94
N GLY A 127 11.49 36.88 -23.39
CA GLY A 127 12.07 35.69 -22.77
C GLY A 127 11.24 35.19 -21.59
N LYS A 128 10.74 36.10 -20.75
CA LYS A 128 9.86 35.77 -19.62
C LYS A 128 8.55 35.14 -20.09
N VAL A 129 7.89 35.70 -21.09
CA VAL A 129 6.62 35.15 -21.62
C VAL A 129 6.82 33.72 -22.15
N VAL A 130 7.94 33.45 -22.82
CA VAL A 130 8.28 32.10 -23.28
C VAL A 130 8.49 31.14 -22.10
N ALA A 131 9.24 31.58 -21.08
CA ALA A 131 9.45 30.78 -19.86
C ALA A 131 8.13 30.49 -19.13
N ASP A 132 7.28 31.51 -18.93
CA ASP A 132 5.98 31.36 -18.27
C ASP A 132 5.05 30.41 -19.02
N LEU A 133 5.02 30.47 -20.35
CA LEU A 133 4.23 29.55 -21.17
C LEU A 133 4.67 28.09 -20.97
N LEU A 134 5.98 27.84 -20.93
CA LEU A 134 6.54 26.52 -20.70
C LEU A 134 6.30 26.05 -19.26
N PHE A 135 6.52 26.92 -18.27
CA PHE A 135 6.25 26.67 -16.86
C PHE A 135 4.79 26.28 -16.63
N TYR A 136 3.85 27.05 -17.19
CA TYR A 136 2.43 26.85 -16.92
C TYR A 136 1.82 25.61 -17.59
N VAL A 137 2.39 25.13 -18.69
CA VAL A 137 2.03 23.83 -19.26
C VAL A 137 2.38 22.69 -18.29
N VAL A 138 3.51 22.78 -17.60
CA VAL A 138 3.99 21.79 -16.61
C VAL A 138 3.32 21.96 -15.25
N ALA A 139 3.03 23.19 -14.83
CA ALA A 139 2.34 23.47 -13.56
C ALA A 139 0.84 23.14 -13.62
N ALA A 140 0.17 23.34 -14.77
CA ALA A 140 -1.26 23.06 -14.92
C ALA A 140 -1.61 21.57 -14.81
N SER A 141 -0.71 20.67 -15.22
CA SER A 141 -0.87 19.22 -15.04
C SER A 141 -0.73 18.81 -13.57
N SER A 142 0.18 19.45 -12.83
CA SER A 142 0.38 19.29 -11.38
C SER A 142 -0.80 19.84 -10.55
N TYR A 143 -1.37 20.98 -10.95
CA TYR A 143 -2.55 21.58 -10.31
C TYR A 143 -3.78 20.66 -10.37
N ARG A 144 -4.12 20.13 -11.55
CA ARG A 144 -5.27 19.21 -11.74
C ARG A 144 -5.12 17.92 -10.93
N PHE A 145 -3.89 17.50 -10.68
CA PHE A 145 -3.57 16.34 -9.86
C PHE A 145 -3.78 16.59 -8.36
N THR A 146 -3.30 17.72 -7.82
CA THR A 146 -3.50 18.05 -6.39
C THR A 146 -4.97 18.27 -6.01
N GLU A 147 -5.78 18.74 -6.96
CA GLU A 147 -7.23 18.88 -6.84
C GLU A 147 -7.95 17.51 -6.81
N ARG A 148 -7.61 16.59 -7.72
CA ARG A 148 -8.16 15.22 -7.76
C ARG A 148 -7.70 14.35 -6.60
N ALA A 149 -6.50 14.60 -6.07
CA ALA A 149 -5.91 13.85 -4.95
C ALA A 149 -6.39 14.29 -3.55
N GLY A 150 -7.34 15.23 -3.46
CA GLY A 150 -7.94 15.64 -2.18
C GLY A 150 -7.00 16.38 -1.20
N LEU A 151 -5.79 16.73 -1.64
CA LEU A 151 -4.75 17.36 -0.80
C LEU A 151 -5.16 18.73 -0.25
N ARG A 152 -6.15 19.36 -0.87
CA ARG A 152 -6.70 20.67 -0.49
C ARG A 152 -7.79 20.61 0.60
N ARG A 153 -8.36 19.43 0.90
CA ARG A 153 -9.42 19.25 1.92
C ARG A 153 -8.91 18.76 3.28
N GLY A 154 -7.62 18.98 3.60
CA GLY A 154 -7.06 18.65 4.91
C GLY A 154 -6.54 17.22 5.06
N GLY A 155 -6.19 16.54 3.96
CA GLY A 155 -5.64 15.18 4.00
C GLY A 155 -4.26 15.06 4.68
N PRO A 156 -3.95 13.90 5.31
CA PRO A 156 -2.79 13.73 6.18
C PRO A 156 -1.53 13.40 5.39
N VAL A 157 -0.72 14.39 4.98
CA VAL A 157 0.45 14.11 4.12
C VAL A 157 1.83 14.35 4.76
N LEU A 158 1.95 15.07 5.87
CA LEU A 158 3.30 15.37 6.41
C LEU A 158 3.45 14.97 7.88
N ARG A 159 3.54 13.66 8.13
CA ARG A 159 4.01 13.06 9.40
C ARG A 159 5.00 11.89 9.17
N GLY A 160 5.86 11.98 8.16
CA GLY A 160 6.93 10.99 7.96
C GLY A 160 8.21 11.40 8.69
N GLY A 161 8.56 10.73 9.78
CA GLY A 161 9.80 11.00 10.53
C GLY A 161 11.09 10.56 9.82
N PRO A 162 12.27 11.07 10.26
CA PRO A 162 13.58 10.90 9.60
C PRO A 162 14.04 9.44 9.41
N GLY A 163 13.50 8.48 10.17
CA GLY A 163 13.81 7.05 10.03
C GLY A 163 13.29 6.38 8.74
N ARG A 164 12.22 6.91 8.10
CA ARG A 164 11.70 6.41 6.81
C ARG A 164 12.59 6.76 5.61
N VAL A 165 13.41 7.81 5.74
CA VAL A 165 14.31 8.27 4.67
C VAL A 165 15.54 7.36 4.60
N ARG A 166 16.11 6.97 5.76
CA ARG A 166 17.31 6.12 5.86
C ARG A 166 17.17 4.76 5.17
N THR A 167 16.03 4.10 5.31
CA THR A 167 15.76 2.77 4.70
C THR A 167 15.46 2.85 3.20
N ARG A 168 14.81 3.91 2.74
CA ARG A 168 14.57 4.14 1.30
C ARG A 168 15.88 4.47 0.57
N VAL A 169 16.73 5.29 1.16
CA VAL A 169 18.06 5.61 0.62
C VAL A 169 18.91 4.33 0.49
N GLY A 170 18.90 3.46 1.50
CA GLY A 170 19.63 2.18 1.43
C GLY A 170 19.20 1.25 0.29
N PHE A 171 17.89 1.15 0.02
CA PHE A 171 17.36 0.40 -1.13
C PHE A 171 17.75 1.02 -2.47
N TRP A 172 17.61 2.34 -2.60
CA TRP A 172 17.97 3.08 -3.81
C TRP A 172 19.47 2.98 -4.13
N VAL A 173 20.32 3.12 -3.11
CA VAL A 173 21.77 2.97 -3.25
C VAL A 173 22.13 1.57 -3.75
N ARG A 174 21.62 0.49 -3.15
CA ARG A 174 21.92 -0.88 -3.63
C ARG A 174 21.42 -1.15 -5.06
N ARG A 175 20.33 -0.51 -5.45
CA ARG A 175 19.71 -0.71 -6.76
C ARG A 175 20.43 0.07 -7.87
N TYR A 176 20.71 1.35 -7.68
CA TYR A 176 21.18 2.24 -8.76
C TYR A 176 22.66 2.61 -8.69
N LEU A 177 23.34 2.45 -7.55
CA LEU A 177 24.75 2.84 -7.40
C LEU A 177 25.69 2.22 -8.47
N PRO A 178 25.57 0.93 -8.85
CA PRO A 178 26.41 0.38 -9.92
C PRO A 178 26.19 1.04 -11.29
N SER A 179 24.95 1.43 -11.60
CA SER A 179 24.62 2.15 -12.84
C SER A 179 25.15 3.60 -12.78
N GLU A 180 25.09 4.24 -11.62
CA GLU A 180 25.63 5.58 -11.39
C GLU A 180 27.16 5.63 -11.51
N ILE A 181 27.86 4.61 -11.00
CA ILE A 181 29.31 4.49 -11.15
C ILE A 181 29.68 4.34 -12.62
N ALA A 182 28.99 3.45 -13.36
CA ALA A 182 29.23 3.26 -14.79
C ALA A 182 28.95 4.53 -15.61
N SER A 183 27.85 5.22 -15.29
CA SER A 183 27.49 6.52 -15.85
C SER A 183 28.57 7.58 -15.63
N LEU A 184 29.11 7.67 -14.41
CA LEU A 184 30.16 8.65 -14.08
C LEU A 184 31.48 8.35 -14.80
N VAL A 185 31.87 7.07 -14.88
CA VAL A 185 33.07 6.64 -15.61
C VAL A 185 32.95 6.97 -17.09
N ALA A 186 31.78 6.69 -17.70
CA ALA A 186 31.54 7.00 -19.11
C ALA A 186 31.45 8.51 -19.37
N LEU A 187 30.84 9.28 -18.46
CA LEU A 187 30.82 10.74 -18.53
C LEU A 187 32.23 11.32 -18.60
N LEU A 188 33.11 10.89 -17.68
CA LEU A 188 34.47 11.40 -17.60
C LEU A 188 35.32 10.92 -18.77
N GLY A 189 35.21 9.65 -19.17
CA GLY A 189 35.94 9.12 -20.31
C GLY A 189 35.54 9.83 -21.62
N VAL A 190 34.26 9.77 -21.99
CA VAL A 190 33.78 10.35 -23.25
C VAL A 190 33.89 11.88 -23.23
N GLY A 191 33.55 12.51 -22.10
CA GLY A 191 33.63 13.97 -21.96
C GLY A 191 35.06 14.49 -22.08
N LEU A 192 36.01 13.96 -21.30
CA LEU A 192 37.38 14.47 -21.31
C LEU A 192 38.11 14.16 -22.62
N THR A 193 37.87 12.98 -23.22
CA THR A 193 38.42 12.69 -24.56
C THR A 193 37.85 13.64 -25.61
N THR A 194 36.55 13.95 -25.56
CA THR A 194 35.94 14.93 -26.47
C THR A 194 36.55 16.31 -26.26
N LEU A 195 36.79 16.71 -25.01
CA LEU A 195 37.42 17.98 -24.69
C LEU A 195 38.84 18.06 -25.25
N GLN A 196 39.63 16.99 -25.10
CA GLN A 196 40.98 16.91 -25.63
C GLN A 196 41.03 16.97 -27.16
N LEU A 197 40.08 16.32 -27.84
CA LEU A 197 40.05 16.25 -29.30
C LEU A 197 39.47 17.51 -29.96
N THR A 198 38.51 18.18 -29.31
CA THR A 198 37.73 19.25 -29.94
C THR A 198 37.94 20.62 -29.31
N GLY A 199 38.46 20.69 -28.09
CA GLY A 199 38.53 21.93 -27.29
C GLY A 199 37.16 22.52 -26.91
N SER A 200 36.04 21.87 -27.28
CA SER A 200 34.69 22.42 -27.12
C SER A 200 34.00 21.88 -25.87
N LEU A 201 33.66 22.77 -24.95
CA LEU A 201 32.88 22.45 -23.75
C LEU A 201 31.45 22.01 -24.10
N VAL A 202 30.88 22.53 -25.19
CA VAL A 202 29.54 22.15 -25.66
C VAL A 202 29.56 20.71 -26.19
N ALA A 203 30.53 20.38 -27.05
CA ALA A 203 30.70 19.02 -27.56
C ALA A 203 30.98 18.04 -26.41
N THR A 204 31.79 18.47 -25.43
CA THR A 204 32.10 17.71 -24.21
C THR A 204 30.87 17.41 -23.37
N ALA A 205 29.99 18.39 -23.16
CA ALA A 205 28.77 18.21 -22.38
C ALA A 205 27.77 17.27 -23.07
N ILE A 206 27.60 17.39 -24.40
CA ILE A 206 26.69 16.54 -25.19
C ILE A 206 27.22 15.11 -25.27
N ALA A 207 28.50 14.93 -25.63
CA ALA A 207 29.11 13.61 -25.76
C ALA A 207 29.21 12.92 -24.40
N GLY A 208 29.58 13.65 -23.34
CA GLY A 208 29.61 13.17 -21.97
C GLY A 208 28.23 12.74 -21.46
N ASN A 209 27.19 13.53 -21.76
CA ASN A 209 25.80 13.18 -21.46
C ASN A 209 25.36 11.88 -22.16
N LEU A 210 25.66 11.75 -23.45
CA LEU A 210 25.32 10.56 -24.22
C LEU A 210 26.04 9.31 -23.69
N GLY A 211 27.34 9.43 -23.43
CA GLY A 211 28.14 8.35 -22.82
C GLY A 211 27.62 7.93 -21.45
N SER A 212 27.29 8.92 -20.62
CA SER A 212 26.67 8.73 -19.31
C SER A 212 25.35 7.96 -19.39
N ALA A 213 24.44 8.37 -20.28
CA ALA A 213 23.14 7.75 -20.46
C ALA A 213 23.28 6.30 -20.97
N VAL A 214 24.12 6.07 -21.98
CA VAL A 214 24.36 4.72 -22.54
C VAL A 214 24.91 3.78 -21.46
N ALA A 215 25.85 4.24 -20.64
CA ALA A 215 26.41 3.42 -19.56
C ALA A 215 25.40 3.16 -18.43
N PHE A 216 24.66 4.18 -18.01
CA PHE A 216 23.63 4.04 -16.97
C PHE A 216 22.56 3.02 -17.38
N TYR A 217 22.00 3.18 -18.58
CA TYR A 217 20.93 2.32 -19.08
C TYR A 217 21.44 0.95 -19.53
N GLY A 218 22.67 0.86 -20.03
CA GLY A 218 23.32 -0.41 -20.36
C GLY A 218 23.46 -1.29 -19.12
N VAL A 219 24.04 -0.77 -18.04
CA VAL A 219 24.20 -1.52 -16.78
C VAL A 219 22.86 -1.83 -16.14
N SER A 220 21.92 -0.88 -16.14
CA SER A 220 20.57 -1.10 -15.62
C SER A 220 19.84 -2.19 -16.39
N LEU A 221 19.89 -2.18 -17.72
CA LEU A 221 19.26 -3.18 -18.57
C LEU A 221 19.89 -4.56 -18.38
N VAL A 222 21.22 -4.66 -18.34
CA VAL A 222 21.92 -5.93 -18.09
C VAL A 222 21.51 -6.51 -16.75
N ARG A 223 21.44 -5.69 -15.70
CA ARG A 223 21.03 -6.14 -14.36
C ARG A 223 19.56 -6.54 -14.32
N ILE A 224 18.67 -5.75 -14.91
CA ILE A 224 17.24 -6.09 -15.01
C ILE A 224 17.07 -7.40 -15.80
N VAL A 225 17.74 -7.56 -16.93
CA VAL A 225 17.71 -8.79 -17.73
C VAL A 225 18.30 -9.97 -16.96
N ALA A 226 19.39 -9.79 -16.22
CA ALA A 226 20.00 -10.83 -15.38
C ALA A 226 19.10 -11.24 -14.22
N GLU A 227 18.45 -10.28 -13.55
CA GLU A 227 17.44 -10.52 -12.51
C GLU A 227 16.23 -11.25 -13.08
N GLN A 228 15.73 -10.85 -14.26
CA GLN A 228 14.61 -11.52 -14.93
C GLN A 228 14.97 -12.92 -15.44
N ARG A 229 16.21 -13.15 -15.89
CA ARG A 229 16.72 -14.48 -16.27
C ARG A 229 16.89 -15.38 -15.05
N ARG A 230 17.42 -14.87 -13.94
CA ARG A 230 17.46 -15.58 -12.64
C ARG A 230 16.05 -15.91 -12.13
N ALA A 231 15.07 -15.06 -12.47
CA ALA A 231 13.66 -15.28 -12.21
C ALA A 231 12.93 -16.15 -13.27
N GLY A 232 13.65 -16.77 -14.21
CA GLY A 232 13.10 -17.79 -15.14
C GLY A 232 12.45 -17.27 -16.43
N VAL A 233 12.51 -15.98 -16.75
CA VAL A 233 11.91 -15.44 -17.99
C VAL A 233 12.84 -15.72 -19.18
N ARG A 234 12.38 -16.55 -20.15
CA ARG A 234 13.20 -16.98 -21.32
C ARG A 234 12.84 -16.31 -22.65
N ARG A 235 11.58 -15.89 -22.88
CA ARG A 235 11.13 -15.24 -24.12
C ARG A 235 10.63 -13.82 -23.87
N GLY A 236 11.02 -12.86 -24.73
CA GLY A 236 10.53 -11.48 -24.68
C GLY A 236 11.05 -10.63 -23.53
N VAL A 237 12.04 -11.10 -22.76
CA VAL A 237 12.66 -10.40 -21.61
C VAL A 237 13.08 -8.99 -22.01
N LEU A 238 13.83 -8.87 -23.10
CA LEU A 238 14.36 -7.59 -23.56
C LEU A 238 13.23 -6.60 -23.89
N ARG A 239 12.20 -7.04 -24.62
CA ARG A 239 11.05 -6.20 -24.98
C ARG A 239 10.23 -5.75 -23.75
N ARG A 240 10.04 -6.62 -22.76
CA ARG A 240 9.34 -6.28 -21.51
C ARG A 240 10.15 -5.34 -20.63
N SER A 241 11.44 -5.61 -20.47
CA SER A 241 12.35 -4.77 -19.68
C SER A 241 12.48 -3.37 -20.28
N LEU A 242 12.55 -3.26 -21.62
CA LEU A 242 12.54 -1.99 -22.32
C LEU A 242 11.20 -1.24 -22.18
N GLY A 243 10.07 -1.94 -22.33
CA GLY A 243 8.74 -1.34 -22.17
C GLY A 243 8.49 -0.77 -20.77
N LEU A 244 8.99 -1.44 -19.72
CA LEU A 244 8.88 -0.95 -18.34
C LEU A 244 9.72 0.30 -18.09
N GLY A 245 10.99 0.28 -18.55
CA GLY A 245 11.87 1.46 -18.42
C GLY A 245 11.33 2.68 -19.16
N LEU A 246 10.70 2.47 -20.32
CA LEU A 246 10.06 3.54 -21.11
C LEU A 246 8.82 4.13 -20.42
N VAL A 247 8.05 3.36 -19.66
CA VAL A 247 6.86 3.92 -18.97
C VAL A 247 7.25 4.58 -17.66
N GLU A 248 8.23 4.04 -16.95
CA GLU A 248 8.63 4.49 -15.62
C GLU A 248 9.49 5.76 -15.65
N PHE A 249 10.37 5.90 -16.65
CA PHE A 249 11.40 6.96 -16.64
C PHE A 249 11.34 7.91 -17.84
N LEU A 250 10.74 7.54 -18.98
CA LEU A 250 10.88 8.29 -20.24
C LEU A 250 10.52 9.77 -20.17
N PRO A 251 9.44 10.23 -19.52
CA PRO A 251 9.13 11.67 -19.48
C PRO A 251 10.16 12.47 -18.69
N ALA A 252 10.62 11.93 -17.55
CA ALA A 252 11.65 12.57 -16.73
C ALA A 252 13.02 12.50 -17.42
N GLU A 253 13.32 11.37 -18.08
CA GLU A 253 14.55 11.11 -18.79
C GLU A 253 14.70 11.98 -20.04
N LEU A 254 13.63 12.19 -20.81
CA LEU A 254 13.66 13.07 -21.99
C LEU A 254 13.98 14.51 -21.60
N VAL A 255 13.38 15.00 -20.52
CA VAL A 255 13.67 16.34 -20.00
C VAL A 255 15.10 16.41 -19.48
N ASP A 256 15.54 15.39 -18.73
CA ASP A 256 16.86 15.38 -18.14
C ASP A 256 17.98 15.26 -19.18
N SER A 257 17.92 14.25 -20.04
CA SER A 257 18.96 13.96 -21.03
C SER A 257 19.00 14.94 -22.20
N LEU A 258 17.92 15.66 -22.52
CA LEU A 258 17.93 16.64 -23.62
C LEU A 258 18.19 18.07 -23.16
N LEU A 259 17.80 18.43 -21.94
CA LEU A 259 17.80 19.84 -21.50
C LEU A 259 18.62 20.04 -20.23
N VAL A 260 18.30 19.30 -19.16
CA VAL A 260 18.85 19.56 -17.82
C VAL A 260 20.33 19.17 -17.74
N ARG A 261 20.63 17.92 -18.08
CA ARG A 261 21.95 17.32 -17.91
C ARG A 261 22.99 17.93 -18.85
N PRO A 262 22.75 18.13 -20.17
CA PRO A 262 23.71 18.81 -21.03
C PRO A 262 24.04 20.23 -20.56
N ALA A 263 23.03 21.00 -20.11
CA ALA A 263 23.23 22.36 -19.64
C ALA A 263 24.06 22.40 -18.33
N LEU A 264 23.73 21.54 -17.36
CA LEU A 264 24.46 21.48 -16.09
C LEU A 264 25.88 20.95 -16.25
N LEU A 265 26.12 20.02 -17.17
CA LEU A 265 27.46 19.55 -17.52
C LEU A 265 28.29 20.66 -18.16
N TYR A 266 27.71 21.43 -19.09
CA TYR A 266 28.36 22.58 -19.71
C TYR A 266 28.73 23.64 -18.67
N TRP A 267 27.76 24.08 -17.87
CA TRP A 267 27.98 25.11 -16.85
C TRP A 267 28.95 24.66 -15.77
N GLY A 268 28.84 23.41 -15.31
CA GLY A 268 29.79 22.84 -14.38
C GLY A 268 31.21 22.90 -14.91
N ALA A 269 31.42 22.44 -16.16
CA ALA A 269 32.74 22.46 -16.80
C ALA A 269 33.26 23.87 -17.10
N ALA A 270 32.39 24.83 -17.37
CA ALA A 270 32.76 26.22 -17.68
C ALA A 270 33.15 27.05 -16.43
N VAL A 271 32.61 26.70 -15.26
CA VAL A 271 32.78 27.49 -14.02
C VAL A 271 33.79 26.85 -13.07
N ALA A 272 34.00 25.53 -13.15
CA ALA A 272 34.89 24.84 -12.24
C ALA A 272 36.39 25.07 -12.55
N PRO A 273 37.27 25.06 -11.53
CA PRO A 273 38.72 25.18 -11.73
C PRO A 273 39.32 24.07 -12.58
N HIS A 274 38.67 22.90 -12.61
CA HIS A 274 39.07 21.77 -13.42
C HIS A 274 37.85 21.19 -14.16
N PRO A 275 37.88 21.04 -15.50
CA PRO A 275 36.73 20.59 -16.28
C PRO A 275 36.14 19.25 -15.81
N ALA A 276 36.98 18.31 -15.38
CA ALA A 276 36.53 17.04 -14.81
C ALA A 276 35.69 17.20 -13.53
N LEU A 277 36.10 18.09 -12.62
CA LEU A 277 35.34 18.39 -11.39
C LEU A 277 34.04 19.09 -11.74
N GLY A 278 34.06 19.96 -12.75
CA GLY A 278 32.90 20.62 -13.30
C GLY A 278 31.85 19.66 -13.87
N LEU A 279 32.28 18.67 -14.66
CA LEU A 279 31.39 17.64 -15.19
C LEU A 279 30.78 16.78 -14.08
N VAL A 280 31.57 16.40 -13.06
CA VAL A 280 31.07 15.64 -11.90
C VAL A 280 30.02 16.44 -11.14
N ALA A 281 30.30 17.71 -10.85
CA ALA A 281 29.37 18.58 -10.14
C ALA A 281 28.08 18.78 -10.94
N GLY A 282 28.18 19.06 -12.25
CA GLY A 282 27.05 19.18 -13.16
C GLY A 282 26.18 17.92 -13.19
N LYS A 283 26.80 16.73 -13.22
CA LYS A 283 26.09 15.44 -13.18
C LYS A 283 25.33 15.25 -11.87
N VAL A 284 25.98 15.50 -10.72
CA VAL A 284 25.36 15.31 -9.41
C VAL A 284 24.12 16.20 -9.26
N VAL A 285 24.19 17.45 -9.72
CA VAL A 285 23.04 18.36 -9.69
C VAL A 285 21.94 17.87 -10.63
N ALA A 286 22.28 17.40 -11.84
CA ALA A 286 21.33 16.83 -12.78
C ALA A 286 20.62 15.58 -12.19
N ASP A 287 21.35 14.68 -11.54
CA ASP A 287 20.79 13.50 -10.88
C ASP A 287 19.79 13.87 -9.79
N VAL A 288 20.10 14.89 -8.98
CA VAL A 288 19.19 15.39 -7.94
C VAL A 288 17.89 15.91 -8.58
N VAL A 289 17.99 16.68 -9.67
CA VAL A 289 16.82 17.19 -10.39
C VAL A 289 16.01 16.05 -11.00
N PHE A 290 16.67 15.10 -11.67
CA PHE A 290 16.06 13.91 -12.25
C PHE A 290 15.30 13.10 -11.19
N TYR A 291 15.92 12.76 -10.07
CA TYR A 291 15.28 11.96 -9.02
C TYR A 291 14.15 12.71 -8.32
N LEU A 292 14.22 14.03 -8.20
CA LEU A 292 13.12 14.85 -7.68
C LEU A 292 11.88 14.71 -8.57
N VAL A 293 12.05 14.83 -9.89
CA VAL A 293 10.98 14.72 -10.91
C VAL A 293 10.47 13.28 -11.00
N ALA A 294 11.36 12.29 -11.08
CA ALA A 294 11.02 10.87 -11.16
C ALA A 294 10.27 10.38 -9.91
N SER A 295 10.60 10.89 -8.71
CA SER A 295 9.91 10.52 -7.46
C SER A 295 8.43 10.94 -7.41
N VAL A 296 8.04 11.93 -8.21
CA VAL A 296 6.64 12.36 -8.36
C VAL A 296 5.93 11.43 -9.35
N GLY A 297 6.58 11.09 -10.47
CA GLY A 297 6.08 10.11 -11.44
C GLY A 297 5.82 8.73 -10.81
N TYR A 298 6.74 8.24 -9.97
CA TYR A 298 6.61 6.97 -9.25
C TYR A 298 5.40 6.93 -8.29
N ARG A 299 5.01 8.08 -7.71
CA ARG A 299 3.84 8.17 -6.82
C ARG A 299 2.52 8.23 -7.59
N VAL A 300 2.57 8.60 -8.86
CA VAL A 300 1.42 8.64 -9.78
C VAL A 300 1.14 7.25 -10.32
N THR A 301 2.16 6.48 -10.70
CA THR A 301 2.02 5.10 -11.17
C THR A 301 1.54 4.14 -10.07
N ASP A 302 2.00 4.32 -8.82
CA ASP A 302 1.55 3.54 -7.65
C ASP A 302 0.07 3.75 -7.32
N ARG A 303 -0.49 4.95 -7.58
CA ARG A 303 -1.92 5.26 -7.34
C ARG A 303 -2.85 4.95 -8.51
N LEU A 304 -2.34 4.89 -9.74
CA LEU A 304 -3.14 4.54 -10.93
C LEU A 304 -3.32 3.02 -11.10
N GLY A 305 -2.77 2.20 -10.20
CA GLY A 305 -2.88 0.74 -10.28
C GLY A 305 -1.97 0.11 -11.33
N TRP A 306 -1.01 0.86 -11.87
CA TRP A 306 0.00 0.35 -12.81
C TRP A 306 1.12 -0.34 -12.03
N ARG A 307 0.77 -1.40 -11.30
CA ARG A 307 1.74 -2.34 -10.71
C ARG A 307 2.21 -3.32 -11.78
N LEU A 308 3.47 -3.75 -11.65
CA LEU A 308 3.92 -5.03 -12.18
C LEU A 308 2.94 -6.12 -11.72
N PRO A 309 2.45 -7.01 -12.62
CA PRO A 309 2.07 -8.34 -12.20
C PRO A 309 3.26 -8.94 -11.44
N ARG A 310 3.04 -9.42 -10.22
CA ARG A 310 4.05 -10.23 -9.51
C ARG A 310 4.51 -11.37 -10.45
N PRO A 311 5.76 -11.86 -10.36
CA PRO A 311 6.30 -12.84 -11.28
C PRO A 311 5.51 -14.17 -11.26
N SER A 312 4.48 -14.28 -12.10
CA SER A 312 3.73 -15.50 -12.33
C SER A 312 4.41 -16.34 -13.42
N ALA A 313 5.62 -16.80 -13.13
CA ALA A 313 6.30 -17.82 -13.93
C ALA A 313 6.79 -18.96 -13.04
N VAL A 314 7.42 -18.64 -11.89
CA VAL A 314 7.65 -19.65 -10.84
C VAL A 314 6.31 -20.12 -10.26
N ALA A 315 5.36 -19.20 -10.04
CA ALA A 315 4.00 -19.56 -9.67
C ALA A 315 3.25 -20.30 -10.79
N ALA A 316 3.54 -20.12 -12.08
CA ALA A 316 2.81 -20.83 -13.14
C ALA A 316 3.20 -22.32 -13.23
N VAL A 317 4.47 -22.65 -12.98
CA VAL A 317 4.98 -24.03 -13.02
C VAL A 317 4.55 -24.81 -11.76
N THR A 318 4.43 -24.16 -10.59
CA THR A 318 3.91 -24.78 -9.36
C THR A 318 2.39 -24.68 -9.22
N ALA A 319 1.73 -23.69 -9.84
CA ALA A 319 0.27 -23.53 -9.75
C ALA A 319 -0.50 -24.47 -10.67
N ALA A 320 0.05 -24.98 -11.77
CA ALA A 320 -0.67 -25.97 -12.58
C ALA A 320 -0.87 -27.30 -11.82
N PRO A 321 0.16 -27.89 -11.18
CA PRO A 321 -0.01 -29.03 -10.29
C PRO A 321 -0.95 -28.73 -9.11
N PHE A 322 -0.80 -27.56 -8.47
CA PHE A 322 -1.65 -27.17 -7.34
C PHE A 322 -3.12 -26.96 -7.75
N ARG A 323 -3.37 -26.31 -8.90
CA ARG A 323 -4.71 -26.13 -9.47
C ARG A 323 -5.39 -27.48 -9.71
N GLN A 324 -4.68 -28.42 -10.33
CA GLN A 324 -5.18 -29.75 -10.60
C GLN A 324 -5.44 -30.52 -9.30
N GLN A 325 -4.53 -30.45 -8.34
CA GLN A 325 -4.72 -31.05 -7.01
C GLN A 325 -6.00 -30.52 -6.34
N ARG A 326 -6.19 -29.20 -6.32
CA ARG A 326 -7.39 -28.58 -5.70
C ARG A 326 -8.67 -28.92 -6.45
N ALA A 327 -8.62 -29.02 -7.78
CA ALA A 327 -9.75 -29.48 -8.58
C ALA A 327 -10.13 -30.93 -8.20
N THR A 328 -9.15 -31.83 -8.06
CA THR A 328 -9.38 -33.22 -7.63
C THR A 328 -9.93 -33.30 -6.19
N GLU A 329 -9.38 -32.51 -5.26
CA GLU A 329 -9.88 -32.44 -3.87
C GLU A 329 -11.34 -31.98 -3.82
N LEU A 330 -11.70 -30.95 -4.57
CA LEU A 330 -13.09 -30.47 -4.67
C LEU A 330 -14.01 -31.48 -5.37
N ALA A 331 -13.52 -32.12 -6.44
CA ALA A 331 -14.26 -33.17 -7.13
C ALA A 331 -14.61 -34.33 -6.18
N GLY A 332 -13.67 -34.74 -5.31
CA GLY A 332 -13.91 -35.78 -4.31
C GLY A 332 -14.90 -35.39 -3.21
N ARG A 333 -15.01 -34.10 -2.86
CA ARG A 333 -15.93 -33.62 -1.81
C ARG A 333 -17.36 -33.37 -2.30
N HIS A 334 -17.50 -32.76 -3.47
CA HIS A 334 -18.80 -32.29 -3.96
C HIS A 334 -19.16 -32.81 -5.36
N GLY A 335 -18.17 -33.13 -6.20
CA GLY A 335 -18.37 -33.44 -7.62
C GLY A 335 -18.92 -32.26 -8.44
N GLY A 336 -18.68 -32.25 -9.75
CA GLY A 336 -19.21 -31.19 -10.63
C GLY A 336 -20.74 -31.14 -10.65
N GLU A 337 -21.39 -32.31 -10.70
CA GLU A 337 -22.86 -32.41 -10.66
C GLU A 337 -23.44 -32.06 -9.29
N GLY A 338 -22.76 -32.40 -8.19
CA GLY A 338 -23.24 -32.05 -6.85
C GLY A 338 -23.24 -30.54 -6.61
N LEU A 339 -22.22 -29.83 -7.10
CA LEU A 339 -22.19 -28.37 -7.06
C LEU A 339 -23.30 -27.73 -7.90
N ARG A 340 -23.62 -28.30 -9.08
CA ARG A 340 -24.79 -27.88 -9.87
C ARG A 340 -26.10 -28.08 -9.13
N ARG A 341 -26.33 -29.26 -8.54
CA ARG A 341 -27.54 -29.52 -7.74
C ARG A 341 -27.68 -28.56 -6.56
N LEU A 342 -26.58 -28.25 -5.87
CA LEU A 342 -26.58 -27.27 -4.78
C LEU A 342 -26.90 -25.86 -5.29
N ALA A 343 -26.36 -25.46 -6.43
CA ALA A 343 -26.66 -24.17 -7.06
C ALA A 343 -28.14 -24.08 -7.50
N GLU A 344 -28.70 -25.16 -8.05
CA GLU A 344 -30.13 -25.24 -8.39
C GLU A 344 -31.03 -25.18 -7.14
N GLN A 345 -30.62 -25.82 -6.05
CA GLN A 345 -31.40 -25.88 -4.81
C GLN A 345 -31.32 -24.57 -4.00
N HIS A 346 -30.16 -23.94 -3.92
CA HIS A 346 -29.90 -22.83 -3.00
C HIS A 346 -29.68 -21.48 -3.69
N GLY A 347 -29.50 -21.47 -5.01
CA GLY A 347 -29.11 -20.30 -5.79
C GLY A 347 -27.63 -19.95 -5.68
N THR A 348 -27.20 -19.04 -6.53
CA THR A 348 -25.88 -18.41 -6.49
C THR A 348 -26.02 -16.88 -6.36
N PRO A 349 -25.02 -16.18 -5.80
CA PRO A 349 -23.78 -16.71 -5.25
C PRO A 349 -23.95 -17.35 -3.86
N MET A 350 -23.16 -18.39 -3.59
CA MET A 350 -23.19 -19.10 -2.30
C MET A 350 -21.78 -19.45 -1.78
N LEU A 351 -21.65 -19.54 -0.46
CA LEU A 351 -20.49 -20.04 0.28
C LEU A 351 -20.85 -21.37 0.93
N LEU A 352 -20.30 -22.47 0.42
CA LEU A 352 -20.45 -23.78 1.02
C LEU A 352 -19.50 -23.89 2.21
N LEU A 353 -20.03 -24.06 3.43
CA LEU A 353 -19.28 -24.12 4.68
C LEU A 353 -19.26 -25.54 5.24
N ASP A 354 -18.07 -26.05 5.54
CA ASP A 354 -17.85 -27.31 6.26
C ASP A 354 -17.12 -27.04 7.60
N PRO A 355 -17.86 -26.98 8.73
CA PRO A 355 -17.25 -26.79 10.05
C PRO A 355 -16.28 -27.92 10.45
N ALA A 356 -16.44 -29.14 9.92
CA ALA A 356 -15.55 -30.25 10.25
C ALA A 356 -14.14 -30.01 9.69
N VAL A 357 -14.01 -29.34 8.54
CA VAL A 357 -12.70 -28.91 8.01
C VAL A 357 -12.03 -27.92 8.96
N ALA A 358 -12.78 -26.97 9.52
CA ALA A 358 -12.23 -26.03 10.50
C ALA A 358 -11.73 -26.75 11.76
N VAL A 359 -12.51 -27.70 12.29
CA VAL A 359 -12.12 -28.53 13.44
C VAL A 359 -10.88 -29.37 13.14
N ALA A 360 -10.80 -29.97 11.94
CA ALA A 360 -9.62 -30.76 11.54
C ALA A 360 -8.35 -29.90 11.47
N ARG A 361 -8.44 -28.69 10.90
CA ARG A 361 -7.32 -27.74 10.83
C ARG A 361 -6.91 -27.22 12.22
N TYR A 362 -7.89 -26.95 13.08
CA TYR A 362 -7.65 -26.58 14.48
C TYR A 362 -6.88 -27.67 15.22
N ARG A 363 -7.34 -28.93 15.15
CA ARG A 363 -6.67 -30.07 15.79
C ARG A 363 -5.27 -30.31 15.24
N GLN A 364 -5.11 -30.24 13.92
CA GLN A 364 -3.80 -30.37 13.28
C GLN A 364 -2.79 -29.34 13.82
N LEU A 365 -3.22 -28.10 14.04
CA LEU A 365 -2.35 -27.07 14.62
C LEU A 365 -2.09 -27.31 16.11
N ALA A 366 -3.11 -27.74 16.86
CA ALA A 366 -2.98 -28.05 18.29
C ALA A 366 -1.97 -29.21 18.52
N ASP A 367 -2.07 -30.26 17.71
CA ASP A 367 -1.17 -31.41 17.77
C ASP A 367 0.28 -31.02 17.38
N ALA A 368 0.42 -30.06 16.45
CA ALA A 368 1.73 -29.60 16.00
C ALA A 368 2.42 -28.63 16.99
N LEU A 369 1.67 -27.98 17.87
CA LEU A 369 2.16 -27.03 18.88
C LEU A 369 1.74 -27.48 20.30
N PRO A 370 2.25 -28.62 20.80
CA PRO A 370 1.83 -29.15 22.09
C PRO A 370 2.15 -28.16 23.22
N GLY A 371 1.18 -27.96 24.11
CA GLY A 371 1.30 -27.03 25.24
C GLY A 371 1.06 -25.55 24.91
N VAL A 372 0.80 -25.21 23.65
CA VAL A 372 0.42 -23.85 23.24
C VAL A 372 -1.11 -23.71 23.24
N GLY A 373 -1.62 -22.75 23.99
CA GLY A 373 -3.05 -22.45 24.07
C GLY A 373 -3.56 -21.72 22.82
N LEU A 374 -4.36 -22.39 22.00
CA LEU A 374 -4.90 -21.82 20.77
C LEU A 374 -6.17 -20.99 21.02
N HIS A 375 -6.09 -19.70 20.72
CA HIS A 375 -7.20 -18.75 20.73
C HIS A 375 -7.63 -18.46 19.29
N TYR A 376 -8.71 -19.08 18.83
CA TYR A 376 -9.22 -18.86 17.49
C TYR A 376 -9.61 -17.39 17.29
N ALA A 377 -9.03 -16.73 16.30
CA ALA A 377 -9.31 -15.33 15.99
C ALA A 377 -10.63 -15.20 15.23
N VAL A 378 -11.70 -14.81 15.95
CA VAL A 378 -13.10 -14.79 15.46
C VAL A 378 -13.26 -13.93 14.20
N LYS A 379 -12.53 -12.81 14.14
CA LYS A 379 -12.44 -11.91 12.98
C LYS A 379 -12.15 -12.58 11.63
N ALA A 380 -11.61 -13.80 11.62
CA ALA A 380 -11.36 -14.54 10.37
C ALA A 380 -12.66 -15.11 9.79
N LEU A 381 -13.54 -15.67 10.62
CA LEU A 381 -14.86 -16.19 10.29
C LEU A 381 -15.73 -16.34 11.55
N ASP A 382 -16.78 -15.53 11.65
CA ASP A 382 -17.66 -15.43 12.82
C ASP A 382 -18.95 -16.26 12.69
N HIS A 383 -19.01 -17.22 11.75
CA HIS A 383 -20.22 -17.98 11.49
C HIS A 383 -20.58 -18.89 12.69
N PRO A 384 -21.81 -18.87 13.23
CA PRO A 384 -22.17 -19.61 14.45
C PRO A 384 -21.87 -21.11 14.39
N ALA A 385 -22.08 -21.75 13.23
CA ALA A 385 -21.77 -23.17 13.04
C ALA A 385 -20.27 -23.49 13.22
N VAL A 386 -19.37 -22.59 12.83
CA VAL A 386 -17.92 -22.76 13.01
C VAL A 386 -17.53 -22.48 14.45
N LEU A 387 -18.06 -21.42 15.05
CA LEU A 387 -17.80 -21.09 16.44
C LEU A 387 -18.26 -22.21 17.38
N ALA A 388 -19.45 -22.78 17.15
CA ALA A 388 -19.96 -23.93 17.89
C ALA A 388 -19.08 -25.18 17.70
N ALA A 389 -18.70 -25.49 16.47
CA ALA A 389 -17.85 -26.65 16.19
C ALA A 389 -16.45 -26.51 16.84
N LEU A 390 -15.85 -25.30 16.81
CA LEU A 390 -14.57 -25.02 17.46
C LEU A 390 -14.69 -25.02 18.99
N ARG A 391 -15.80 -24.51 19.54
CA ARG A 391 -16.11 -24.61 20.98
C ARG A 391 -16.12 -26.07 21.42
N ASP A 392 -16.82 -26.92 20.69
CA ASP A 392 -16.95 -28.36 20.98
C ASP A 392 -15.62 -29.11 20.79
N ALA A 393 -14.74 -28.60 19.93
CA ALA A 393 -13.37 -29.07 19.77
C ALA A 393 -12.40 -28.57 20.86
N GLY A 394 -12.86 -27.72 21.79
CA GLY A 394 -12.04 -27.23 22.91
C GLY A 394 -11.30 -25.92 22.66
N ALA A 395 -11.61 -25.18 21.59
CA ALA A 395 -10.90 -23.94 21.26
C ALA A 395 -11.14 -22.81 22.28
N SER A 396 -10.10 -22.03 22.59
CA SER A 396 -10.29 -20.69 23.16
C SER A 396 -10.48 -19.67 22.03
N PHE A 397 -10.79 -18.42 22.33
CA PHE A 397 -11.17 -17.41 21.34
C PHE A 397 -10.47 -16.06 21.57
N ASP A 398 -9.92 -15.51 20.49
CA ASP A 398 -9.51 -14.10 20.40
C ASP A 398 -10.71 -13.29 19.88
N VAL A 399 -11.20 -12.35 20.71
CA VAL A 399 -12.27 -11.42 20.35
C VAL A 399 -11.76 -9.99 20.21
N ALA A 400 -12.21 -9.30 19.17
CA ALA A 400 -11.82 -7.95 18.80
C ALA A 400 -12.91 -6.91 19.06
N SER A 401 -14.16 -7.33 19.32
CA SER A 401 -15.28 -6.44 19.59
C SER A 401 -16.30 -7.04 20.57
N PRO A 402 -17.16 -6.21 21.20
CA PRO A 402 -18.25 -6.73 22.02
C PRO A 402 -19.29 -7.56 21.24
N ALA A 403 -19.40 -7.38 19.92
CA ALA A 403 -20.28 -8.19 19.09
C ALA A 403 -19.77 -9.63 18.95
N GLU A 404 -18.46 -9.81 18.76
CA GLU A 404 -17.84 -11.15 18.74
C GLU A 404 -17.95 -11.85 20.10
N LEU A 405 -17.78 -11.09 21.19
CA LEU A 405 -18.03 -11.57 22.55
C LEU A 405 -19.46 -12.06 22.74
N ALA A 406 -20.46 -11.27 22.32
CA ALA A 406 -21.87 -11.65 22.42
C ALA A 406 -22.17 -12.92 21.60
N ALA A 407 -21.64 -13.02 20.38
CA ALA A 407 -21.82 -14.19 19.53
C ALA A 407 -21.29 -15.49 20.18
N LEU A 408 -20.19 -15.42 20.92
CA LEU A 408 -19.66 -16.56 21.66
C LEU A 408 -20.45 -16.85 22.95
N ALA A 409 -20.91 -15.81 23.64
CA ALA A 409 -21.74 -15.95 24.84
C ALA A 409 -23.08 -16.63 24.51
N ASP A 410 -23.71 -16.28 23.39
CA ASP A 410 -24.93 -16.93 22.87
C ASP A 410 -24.71 -18.43 22.57
N LEU A 411 -23.47 -18.82 22.31
CA LEU A 411 -23.06 -20.21 22.14
C LEU A 411 -22.58 -20.87 23.45
N GLY A 412 -22.76 -20.22 24.60
CA GLY A 412 -22.40 -20.76 25.91
C GLY A 412 -20.89 -20.90 26.13
N VAL A 413 -20.06 -20.12 25.43
CA VAL A 413 -18.62 -20.08 25.68
C VAL A 413 -18.35 -19.20 26.90
N GLY A 414 -17.68 -19.77 27.91
CA GLY A 414 -17.30 -19.04 29.11
C GLY A 414 -16.20 -18.00 28.85
N PRO A 415 -16.19 -16.86 29.58
CA PRO A 415 -15.24 -15.77 29.37
C PRO A 415 -13.79 -16.15 29.72
N GLU A 416 -13.57 -17.20 30.51
CA GLU A 416 -12.25 -17.75 30.83
C GLU A 416 -11.53 -18.34 29.61
N ARG A 417 -12.28 -18.65 28.54
CA ARG A 417 -11.75 -19.11 27.24
C ARG A 417 -11.53 -17.96 26.26
N MET A 418 -11.59 -16.71 26.71
CA MET A 418 -11.52 -15.55 25.84
C MET A 418 -10.41 -14.58 26.24
N LEU A 419 -9.79 -13.95 25.24
CA LEU A 419 -8.94 -12.78 25.41
C LEU A 419 -9.40 -11.66 24.48
N TYR A 420 -9.22 -10.41 24.90
CA TYR A 420 -9.56 -9.24 24.09
C TYR A 420 -8.30 -8.62 23.47
N SER A 421 -8.00 -9.00 22.21
CA SER A 421 -6.72 -8.65 21.57
C SER A 421 -6.68 -7.29 20.89
N ASN A 422 -7.82 -6.60 20.77
CA ASN A 422 -7.86 -5.30 20.10
C ASN A 422 -7.05 -4.27 20.92
N PRO A 423 -5.87 -3.81 20.43
CA PRO A 423 -4.99 -2.98 21.25
C PRO A 423 -5.56 -1.59 21.49
N VAL A 424 -6.45 -1.13 20.60
CA VAL A 424 -7.02 0.22 20.62
C VAL A 424 -8.54 0.13 20.61
N ALA A 425 -9.14 0.30 21.79
CA ALA A 425 -10.58 0.19 22.00
C ALA A 425 -11.12 1.38 22.79
N THR A 426 -12.41 1.66 22.64
CA THR A 426 -13.07 2.63 23.50
C THR A 426 -13.14 2.12 24.94
N LEU A 427 -13.22 3.03 25.91
CA LEU A 427 -13.39 2.61 27.30
C LEU A 427 -14.69 1.85 27.52
N ALA A 428 -15.75 2.21 26.78
CA ALA A 428 -17.05 1.52 26.83
C ALA A 428 -16.94 0.06 26.37
N GLU A 429 -16.24 -0.21 25.25
CA GLU A 429 -16.01 -1.58 24.78
C GLU A 429 -15.21 -2.39 25.81
N ARG A 430 -14.13 -1.82 26.37
CA ARG A 430 -13.33 -2.49 27.40
C ARG A 430 -14.13 -2.78 28.67
N ALA A 431 -14.99 -1.85 29.09
CA ALA A 431 -15.85 -2.03 30.25
C ALA A 431 -16.90 -3.12 30.01
N GLN A 432 -17.49 -3.20 28.82
CA GLN A 432 -18.44 -4.25 28.44
C GLN A 432 -17.77 -5.63 28.44
N VAL A 433 -16.58 -5.72 27.84
CA VAL A 433 -15.77 -6.96 27.82
C VAL A 433 -15.41 -7.41 29.23
N ALA A 434 -14.98 -6.48 30.09
CA ALA A 434 -14.68 -6.78 31.49
C ALA A 434 -15.94 -7.17 32.29
N ALA A 435 -17.08 -6.52 32.05
CA ALA A 435 -18.34 -6.87 32.70
C ALA A 435 -18.82 -8.28 32.36
N ALA A 436 -18.52 -8.76 31.15
CA ALA A 436 -18.79 -10.13 30.72
C ALA A 436 -17.85 -11.19 31.33
N GLY A 437 -16.86 -10.77 32.13
CA GLY A 437 -15.93 -11.68 32.82
C GLY A 437 -14.59 -11.89 32.10
N VAL A 438 -14.37 -11.31 30.92
CA VAL A 438 -13.07 -11.42 30.24
C VAL A 438 -12.03 -10.59 31.00
N ARG A 439 -10.89 -11.21 31.35
CA ARG A 439 -9.87 -10.60 32.21
C ARG A 439 -8.52 -10.35 31.54
N THR A 440 -8.29 -10.82 30.32
CA THR A 440 -7.05 -10.57 29.59
C THR A 440 -7.30 -9.57 28.46
N VAL A 441 -6.59 -8.43 28.49
CA VAL A 441 -6.68 -7.39 27.47
C VAL A 441 -5.32 -7.05 26.90
N VAL A 442 -5.27 -6.74 25.60
CA VAL A 442 -4.06 -6.28 24.93
C VAL A 442 -4.04 -4.76 24.84
N VAL A 443 -2.85 -4.16 25.02
CA VAL A 443 -2.57 -2.73 24.80
C VAL A 443 -1.21 -2.57 24.13
N ASP A 444 -0.99 -1.47 23.43
CA ASP A 444 0.30 -1.20 22.75
C ASP A 444 0.84 0.23 22.97
N ASN A 445 0.13 1.04 23.75
CA ASN A 445 0.51 2.42 24.01
C ASN A 445 0.03 2.90 25.39
N GLU A 446 0.55 4.05 25.81
CA GLU A 446 0.29 4.62 27.14
C GLU A 446 -1.18 4.99 27.34
N THR A 447 -1.85 5.50 26.30
CA THR A 447 -3.27 5.89 26.42
C THR A 447 -4.13 4.66 26.69
N GLU A 448 -3.87 3.55 26.00
CA GLU A 448 -4.59 2.30 26.18
C GLU A 448 -4.27 1.65 27.53
N LEU A 449 -3.01 1.69 27.98
CA LEU A 449 -2.64 1.22 29.31
C LEU A 449 -3.37 2.02 30.41
N ARG A 450 -3.43 3.35 30.29
CA ARG A 450 -4.17 4.20 31.25
C ARG A 450 -5.66 3.91 31.28
N LYS A 451 -6.29 3.54 30.15
CA LYS A 451 -7.71 3.13 30.13
C LYS A 451 -7.98 1.91 31.01
N THR A 452 -6.99 1.04 31.23
CA THR A 452 -7.17 -0.16 32.05
C THR A 452 -7.37 0.14 33.54
N THR A 453 -7.06 1.35 34.02
CA THR A 453 -7.28 1.73 35.43
C THR A 453 -8.76 1.84 35.79
N ALA A 454 -9.63 2.07 34.79
CA ALA A 454 -11.08 2.08 34.95
C ALA A 454 -11.71 0.67 34.85
N LEU A 455 -10.89 -0.37 34.61
CA LEU A 455 -11.33 -1.76 34.57
C LEU A 455 -11.05 -2.45 35.92
N PRO A 456 -11.74 -3.58 36.23
CA PRO A 456 -11.49 -4.38 37.43
C PRO A 456 -10.00 -4.59 37.69
N SER A 457 -9.57 -4.49 38.95
CA SER A 457 -8.15 -4.51 39.34
C SER A 457 -7.42 -5.80 38.96
N ASP A 458 -8.16 -6.90 38.81
CA ASP A 458 -7.70 -8.22 38.35
C ASP A 458 -7.58 -8.32 36.81
N THR A 459 -7.89 -7.27 36.05
CA THR A 459 -7.70 -7.27 34.59
C THR A 459 -6.21 -7.28 34.25
N ARG A 460 -5.79 -8.39 33.64
CA ARG A 460 -4.44 -8.70 33.16
C ARG A 460 -4.17 -8.02 31.83
N VAL A 461 -3.01 -7.39 31.73
CA VAL A 461 -2.57 -6.66 30.53
C VAL A 461 -1.48 -7.45 29.82
N LEU A 462 -1.63 -7.63 28.52
CA LEU A 462 -0.55 -8.02 27.61
C LEU A 462 -0.08 -6.81 26.81
N LEU A 463 1.24 -6.57 26.79
CA LEU A 463 1.83 -5.53 25.96
C LEU A 463 2.17 -6.09 24.58
N ARG A 464 1.54 -5.54 23.53
CA ARG A 464 1.80 -5.96 22.16
C ARG A 464 3.09 -5.33 21.63
N LEU A 465 4.00 -6.14 21.12
CA LEU A 465 5.26 -5.72 20.49
C LEU A 465 5.12 -5.60 18.97
N ALA A 466 5.82 -4.62 18.40
CA ALA A 466 5.89 -4.40 16.96
C ALA A 466 7.10 -5.09 16.34
N TYR A 467 6.86 -6.10 15.50
CA TYR A 467 7.87 -6.72 14.64
C TYR A 467 7.60 -6.38 13.18
N ARG A 468 8.46 -5.55 12.58
CA ARG A 468 8.34 -5.22 11.16
C ARG A 468 8.76 -6.39 10.31
N ASN A 469 7.82 -6.88 9.50
CA ASN A 469 8.05 -8.00 8.61
C ASN A 469 7.72 -7.61 7.16
N VAL A 470 8.74 -7.40 6.34
CA VAL A 470 8.57 -7.11 4.91
C VAL A 470 8.11 -8.32 4.09
N ALA A 471 8.19 -9.54 4.65
CA ALA A 471 7.78 -10.77 4.00
C ALA A 471 6.30 -11.12 4.25
N ALA A 472 5.64 -10.47 5.20
CA ALA A 472 4.21 -10.66 5.43
C ALA A 472 3.37 -9.98 4.34
N GLN A 473 2.27 -10.61 3.93
CA GLN A 473 1.37 -10.04 2.93
C GLN A 473 0.63 -8.80 3.46
N VAL A 474 0.25 -8.83 4.74
CA VAL A 474 -0.34 -7.69 5.45
C VAL A 474 0.53 -7.36 6.67
N ASP A 475 1.13 -6.17 6.66
CA ASP A 475 1.94 -5.65 7.77
C ASP A 475 1.04 -5.08 8.87
N LEU A 476 1.01 -5.76 10.01
CA LEU A 476 0.25 -5.35 11.19
C LEU A 476 1.08 -4.48 12.16
N SER A 477 2.39 -4.35 11.96
CA SER A 477 3.32 -3.65 12.88
C SER A 477 3.40 -2.15 12.66
N SER A 478 2.89 -1.66 11.51
CA SER A 478 2.92 -0.22 11.21
C SER A 478 1.88 0.58 11.98
N LYS A 479 0.71 -0.04 12.23
CA LYS A 479 -0.41 0.52 13.00
C LYS A 479 -0.38 0.10 14.46
N PHE A 480 0.06 -1.13 14.75
CA PHE A 480 -0.03 -1.74 16.07
C PHE A 480 1.34 -2.16 16.63
N GLY A 481 1.41 -2.20 17.96
CA GLY A 481 2.55 -2.70 18.71
C GLY A 481 3.55 -1.62 19.12
N ALA A 482 4.15 -1.81 20.29
CA ALA A 482 5.22 -0.98 20.82
C ALA A 482 6.59 -1.49 20.33
N ASP A 483 7.50 -0.57 20.02
CA ASP A 483 8.92 -0.94 19.93
C ASP A 483 9.49 -1.28 21.32
N ARG A 484 10.68 -1.88 21.35
CA ARG A 484 11.31 -2.33 22.60
C ARG A 484 11.41 -1.21 23.64
N ALA A 485 11.90 -0.03 23.25
CA ALA A 485 12.06 1.09 24.17
C ALA A 485 10.72 1.57 24.74
N THR A 486 9.67 1.55 23.93
CA THR A 486 8.31 1.89 24.36
C THR A 486 7.74 0.81 25.27
N ALA A 487 7.95 -0.47 24.96
CA ALA A 487 7.52 -1.58 25.80
C ALA A 487 8.14 -1.52 27.20
N GLU A 488 9.45 -1.22 27.31
CA GLU A 488 10.12 -1.03 28.60
C GLU A 488 9.50 0.13 29.41
N ARG A 489 9.17 1.26 28.74
CA ARG A 489 8.48 2.39 29.40
C ARG A 489 7.07 2.04 29.84
N LEU A 490 6.32 1.30 29.01
CA LEU A 490 4.96 0.86 29.35
C LEU A 490 4.96 -0.16 30.48
N ALA A 491 5.98 -1.02 30.55
CA ALA A 491 6.14 -1.95 31.66
C ALA A 491 6.36 -1.22 32.99
N ALA A 492 7.23 -0.20 33.01
CA ALA A 492 7.40 0.66 34.18
C ALA A 492 6.10 1.38 34.55
N LEU A 493 5.39 1.96 33.58
CA LEU A 493 4.12 2.64 33.82
C LEU A 493 3.04 1.67 34.35
N ALA A 494 3.01 0.41 33.91
CA ALA A 494 2.06 -0.57 34.43
C ALA A 494 2.28 -0.83 35.93
N VAL A 495 3.54 -0.85 36.37
CA VAL A 495 3.91 -0.93 37.79
C VAL A 495 3.43 0.30 38.55
N GLU A 496 3.69 1.50 38.03
CA GLU A 496 3.24 2.77 38.64
C GLU A 496 1.71 2.85 38.78
N LEU A 497 0.96 2.36 37.79
CA LEU A 497 -0.50 2.34 37.80
C LEU A 497 -1.09 1.18 38.62
N GLY A 498 -0.26 0.31 39.20
CA GLY A 498 -0.72 -0.87 39.94
C GLY A 498 -1.47 -1.89 39.08
N ARG A 499 -1.21 -1.93 37.77
CA ARG A 499 -1.90 -2.84 36.84
C ARG A 499 -1.16 -4.17 36.69
N PRO A 500 -1.86 -5.33 36.67
CA PRO A 500 -1.23 -6.62 36.44
C PRO A 500 -0.71 -6.73 34.99
N LEU A 501 0.59 -6.53 34.80
CA LEU A 501 1.26 -6.81 33.53
C LEU A 501 1.56 -8.31 33.44
N ALA A 502 0.70 -9.06 32.76
CA ALA A 502 0.79 -10.52 32.66
C ALA A 502 1.85 -10.98 31.66
N GLY A 503 2.25 -10.13 30.70
CA GLY A 503 3.32 -10.45 29.77
C GLY A 503 3.17 -9.71 28.45
N PHE A 504 3.55 -10.38 27.36
CA PHE A 504 3.69 -9.76 26.04
C PHE A 504 2.97 -10.55 24.97
N SER A 505 2.49 -9.83 23.96
CA SER A 505 1.99 -10.42 22.73
C SER A 505 2.73 -9.87 21.53
N PHE A 506 2.71 -10.58 20.40
CA PHE A 506 3.10 -10.01 19.12
C PHE A 506 2.33 -10.65 17.98
N HIS A 507 2.45 -10.09 16.78
CA HIS A 507 1.93 -10.71 15.58
C HIS A 507 2.87 -10.41 14.41
N VAL A 508 3.37 -11.44 13.74
CA VAL A 508 4.40 -11.35 12.69
C VAL A 508 3.87 -10.91 11.32
N GLY A 509 2.63 -10.43 11.25
CA GLY A 509 1.88 -10.16 10.02
C GLY A 509 1.05 -11.34 9.52
N SER A 510 0.11 -11.06 8.60
CA SER A 510 -0.83 -12.05 8.03
C SER A 510 -0.24 -12.75 6.81
N GLN A 511 -0.64 -14.00 6.58
CA GLN A 511 -0.24 -14.83 5.43
C GLN A 511 1.29 -14.94 5.32
N LEU A 512 1.93 -15.30 6.44
CA LEU A 512 3.38 -15.41 6.51
C LEU A 512 3.85 -16.81 6.14
N ASP A 513 4.44 -16.93 4.95
CA ASP A 513 4.98 -18.17 4.40
C ASP A 513 6.48 -18.36 4.72
N ALA A 514 6.85 -18.19 5.99
CA ALA A 514 8.23 -18.32 6.47
C ALA A 514 8.30 -18.53 7.99
N ALA A 515 9.30 -19.28 8.47
CA ALA A 515 9.49 -19.55 9.89
C ALA A 515 10.39 -18.53 10.59
N GLU A 516 11.33 -17.93 9.87
CA GLU A 516 12.37 -17.04 10.39
C GLU A 516 11.80 -15.82 11.13
N PRO A 517 10.73 -15.15 10.67
CA PRO A 517 10.18 -14.01 11.40
C PRO A 517 9.53 -14.42 12.73
N TYR A 518 8.93 -15.62 12.82
CA TYR A 518 8.49 -16.15 14.11
C TYR A 518 9.67 -16.42 15.03
N ARG A 519 10.73 -17.08 14.54
CA ARG A 519 11.93 -17.34 15.36
C ARG A 519 12.51 -16.05 15.93
N ALA A 520 12.67 -15.03 15.08
CA ALA A 520 13.21 -13.74 15.49
C ALA A 520 12.31 -13.03 16.52
N ALA A 521 10.99 -13.04 16.31
CA ALA A 521 10.04 -12.42 17.24
C ALA A 521 9.98 -13.15 18.60
N ILE A 522 9.94 -14.48 18.58
CA ILE A 522 9.97 -15.31 19.80
C ILE A 522 11.24 -15.00 20.59
N THR A 523 12.42 -15.19 19.99
CA THR A 523 13.71 -14.96 20.66
C THR A 523 13.80 -13.56 21.25
N SER A 524 13.48 -12.53 20.45
CA SER A 524 13.55 -11.13 20.89
C SER A 524 12.56 -10.82 22.03
N THR A 525 11.38 -11.45 22.03
CA THR A 525 10.38 -11.27 23.09
C THR A 525 10.84 -11.95 24.38
N VAL A 526 11.36 -13.19 24.30
CA VAL A 526 11.89 -13.91 25.46
C VAL A 526 13.03 -13.12 26.11
N GLU A 527 13.98 -12.61 25.33
CA GLU A 527 15.09 -11.78 25.83
C GLU A 527 14.60 -10.48 26.51
N LEU A 528 13.50 -9.89 26.02
CA LEU A 528 12.90 -8.72 26.65
C LEU A 528 12.22 -9.09 27.98
N MET A 529 11.47 -10.19 27.99
CA MET A 529 10.81 -10.70 29.19
C MET A 529 11.83 -11.01 30.28
N ASP A 530 12.87 -11.79 29.98
CA ASP A 530 13.96 -12.11 30.92
C ASP A 530 14.61 -10.86 31.50
N LEU A 531 14.93 -9.87 30.67
CA LEU A 531 15.52 -8.60 31.10
C LEU A 531 14.60 -7.85 32.09
N LEU A 532 13.30 -7.81 31.80
CA LEU A 532 12.34 -7.08 32.61
C LEU A 532 11.99 -7.82 33.92
N GLU A 533 11.94 -9.15 33.91
CA GLU A 533 11.79 -9.95 35.13
C GLU A 533 12.96 -9.68 36.09
N GLN A 534 14.19 -9.67 35.58
CA GLN A 534 15.39 -9.36 36.37
C GLN A 534 15.39 -7.92 36.90
N ARG A 535 14.94 -6.95 36.09
CA ARG A 535 14.94 -5.52 36.45
C ARG A 535 13.86 -5.16 37.48
N HIS A 536 12.67 -5.77 37.36
CA HIS A 536 11.51 -5.39 38.16
C HIS A 536 11.14 -6.40 39.25
N GLY A 537 11.82 -7.56 39.29
CA GLY A 537 11.54 -8.61 40.28
C GLY A 537 10.13 -9.19 40.17
N ARG A 538 9.50 -9.08 38.99
CA ARG A 538 8.14 -9.57 38.71
C ARG A 538 8.20 -10.61 37.61
N ALA A 539 7.74 -11.82 37.90
CA ALA A 539 7.59 -12.86 36.89
C ALA A 539 6.42 -12.53 35.95
N PHE A 540 6.62 -12.72 34.65
CA PHE A 540 5.53 -12.72 33.69
C PHE A 540 4.88 -14.10 33.65
N GLU A 541 3.68 -14.15 33.10
CA GLU A 541 2.83 -15.34 33.09
C GLU A 541 2.45 -15.79 31.67
N VAL A 542 2.42 -14.86 30.70
CA VAL A 542 1.85 -15.11 29.37
C VAL A 542 2.78 -14.60 28.28
N LEU A 543 3.03 -15.47 27.30
CA LEU A 543 3.62 -15.11 26.02
C LEU A 543 2.64 -15.48 24.91
N ASP A 544 2.15 -14.48 24.18
CA ASP A 544 1.28 -14.69 23.04
C ASP A 544 2.02 -14.44 21.72
N ILE A 545 2.18 -15.48 20.91
CA ILE A 545 2.90 -15.40 19.63
C ILE A 545 2.01 -14.92 18.47
N GLY A 546 0.73 -14.66 18.75
CA GLY A 546 -0.28 -14.19 17.81
C GLY A 546 -0.59 -15.20 16.71
N GLY A 547 -1.10 -14.67 15.59
CA GLY A 547 -1.40 -15.45 14.40
C GLY A 547 -0.39 -15.20 13.26
N GLY A 548 -0.88 -15.39 12.04
CA GLY A 548 -0.12 -15.16 10.80
C GLY A 548 0.11 -16.40 9.95
N PHE A 549 -0.24 -17.58 10.48
CA PHE A 549 -0.20 -18.86 9.78
C PHE A 549 -0.86 -18.77 8.39
N PRO A 550 -0.17 -19.19 7.31
CA PRO A 550 -0.63 -18.99 5.95
C PRO A 550 -1.71 -20.00 5.54
N ALA A 551 -2.45 -19.67 4.48
CA ALA A 551 -3.32 -20.62 3.78
C ALA A 551 -3.02 -20.61 2.28
N GLY A 552 -3.09 -21.76 1.62
CA GLY A 552 -2.86 -21.88 0.18
C GLY A 552 -4.09 -21.48 -0.64
N TYR A 553 -4.09 -20.25 -1.18
CA TYR A 553 -5.17 -19.79 -2.08
C TYR A 553 -4.91 -20.27 -3.51
N ARG A 554 -4.01 -19.60 -4.24
CA ARG A 554 -3.65 -19.91 -5.64
C ARG A 554 -2.37 -20.73 -5.78
N SER A 555 -1.56 -20.78 -4.73
CA SER A 555 -0.27 -21.47 -4.70
C SER A 555 -0.11 -22.22 -3.38
N PRO A 556 0.71 -23.28 -3.33
CA PRO A 556 1.05 -23.93 -2.07
C PRO A 556 1.80 -22.96 -1.15
N VAL A 557 1.71 -23.24 0.15
CA VAL A 557 2.39 -22.54 1.26
C VAL A 557 3.02 -23.60 2.17
N LEU A 558 3.94 -23.19 3.04
CA LEU A 558 4.50 -24.04 4.09
C LEU A 558 3.38 -24.70 4.88
N ALA A 559 3.52 -26.01 5.09
CA ALA A 559 2.55 -26.74 5.87
C ALA A 559 2.59 -26.28 7.34
N VAL A 560 1.44 -26.30 8.01
CA VAL A 560 1.35 -25.91 9.43
C VAL A 560 2.29 -26.73 10.31
N THR A 561 2.47 -28.01 9.99
CA THR A 561 3.38 -28.94 10.69
C THR A 561 4.84 -28.59 10.47
N GLU A 562 5.22 -28.08 9.29
CA GLU A 562 6.59 -27.65 9.01
C GLU A 562 6.91 -26.35 9.74
N LEU A 563 5.98 -25.39 9.72
CA LEU A 563 6.13 -24.14 10.46
C LEU A 563 6.22 -24.41 11.96
N ALA A 564 5.35 -25.29 12.48
CA ALA A 564 5.36 -25.71 13.88
C ALA A 564 6.65 -26.45 14.26
N ALA A 565 7.15 -27.36 13.42
CA ALA A 565 8.44 -28.03 13.64
C ALA A 565 9.61 -27.04 13.70
N ALA A 566 9.52 -25.93 12.97
CA ALA A 566 10.52 -24.88 13.05
C ALA A 566 10.45 -24.11 14.39
N ILE A 567 9.27 -23.68 14.82
CA ILE A 567 9.15 -22.83 16.03
C ILE A 567 9.05 -23.64 17.33
N GLY A 568 8.61 -24.89 17.29
CA GLY A 568 8.39 -25.77 18.43
C GLY A 568 9.60 -25.89 19.37
N PRO A 569 10.84 -26.10 18.87
CA PRO A 569 12.03 -26.14 19.72
C PRO A 569 12.30 -24.85 20.51
N LEU A 570 11.82 -23.69 20.02
CA LEU A 570 11.91 -22.42 20.75
C LEU A 570 10.81 -22.28 21.81
N LEU A 571 9.65 -22.90 21.59
CA LEU A 571 8.49 -22.80 22.47
C LEU A 571 8.50 -23.86 23.58
N ALA A 572 9.00 -25.06 23.31
CA ALA A 572 9.00 -26.18 24.26
C ALA A 572 9.65 -25.85 25.62
N PRO A 573 10.79 -25.12 25.70
CA PRO A 573 11.36 -24.71 26.99
C PRO A 573 10.55 -23.64 27.72
N LEU A 574 9.66 -22.93 27.02
CA LEU A 574 8.85 -21.84 27.57
C LEU A 574 7.53 -22.36 28.13
N VAL A 575 7.00 -23.45 27.56
CA VAL A 575 5.80 -24.14 28.05
C VAL A 575 6.07 -24.63 29.48
N GLY A 576 5.21 -24.23 30.42
CA GLY A 576 5.36 -24.54 31.85
C GLY A 576 6.10 -23.45 32.64
N ARG A 577 6.97 -22.67 31.97
CA ARG A 577 7.46 -21.39 32.52
C ARG A 577 6.41 -20.29 32.37
N TRP A 578 5.83 -20.19 31.18
CA TRP A 578 4.74 -19.28 30.84
C TRP A 578 3.57 -20.04 30.20
N THR A 579 2.39 -19.45 30.26
CA THR A 579 1.28 -19.80 29.40
C THR A 579 1.57 -19.26 28.00
N VAL A 580 1.96 -20.15 27.08
CA VAL A 580 2.23 -19.78 25.70
C VAL A 580 0.93 -19.84 24.90
N LEU A 581 0.56 -18.75 24.24
CA LEU A 581 -0.66 -18.62 23.45
C LEU A 581 -0.34 -18.40 21.97
N ALA A 582 -1.26 -18.79 21.10
CA ALA A 582 -1.27 -18.39 19.69
C ALA A 582 -2.69 -18.03 19.26
N GLU A 583 -2.81 -17.11 18.29
CA GLU A 583 -4.09 -16.56 17.81
C GLU A 583 -4.38 -16.97 16.33
N PRO A 584 -4.55 -18.26 16.01
CA PRO A 584 -4.77 -18.68 14.63
C PRO A 584 -6.17 -18.29 14.15
N GLY A 585 -6.25 -17.60 13.01
CA GLY A 585 -7.51 -17.33 12.31
C GLY A 585 -7.55 -18.03 10.95
N ARG A 586 -6.79 -17.47 9.99
CA ARG A 586 -6.80 -17.89 8.58
C ARG A 586 -6.56 -19.38 8.37
N VAL A 587 -5.52 -19.94 8.99
CA VAL A 587 -5.13 -21.35 8.82
C VAL A 587 -6.21 -22.33 9.26
N VAL A 588 -7.07 -21.93 10.20
CA VAL A 588 -8.16 -22.77 10.73
C VAL A 588 -9.31 -22.82 9.74
N VAL A 589 -9.75 -21.66 9.22
CA VAL A 589 -11.04 -21.56 8.50
C VAL A 589 -10.92 -21.35 7.00
N ALA A 590 -9.76 -21.00 6.45
CA ALA A 590 -9.67 -20.66 5.03
C ALA A 590 -10.19 -21.80 4.12
N ASP A 591 -9.77 -23.04 4.38
CA ASP A 591 -10.21 -24.23 3.64
C ASP A 591 -11.65 -24.67 3.95
N ALA A 592 -12.28 -24.13 4.99
CA ALA A 592 -13.59 -24.55 5.47
C ALA A 592 -14.74 -24.00 4.62
N MET A 593 -14.50 -23.01 3.74
CA MET A 593 -15.52 -22.55 2.79
C MET A 593 -15.06 -22.62 1.34
N THR A 594 -16.02 -22.90 0.45
CA THR A 594 -15.89 -22.83 -1.01
C THR A 594 -16.93 -21.87 -1.57
N ALA A 595 -16.51 -20.87 -2.34
CA ALA A 595 -17.42 -19.98 -3.04
C ALA A 595 -17.86 -20.60 -4.37
N VAL A 596 -19.16 -20.48 -4.67
CA VAL A 596 -19.76 -20.91 -5.94
C VAL A 596 -20.51 -19.73 -6.52
N SER A 597 -20.08 -19.31 -7.71
CA SER A 597 -20.62 -18.19 -8.46
C SER A 597 -21.04 -18.64 -9.85
N GLN A 598 -22.08 -18.04 -10.40
CA GLN A 598 -22.54 -18.29 -11.76
C GLN A 598 -22.03 -17.20 -12.71
N VAL A 599 -21.65 -17.61 -13.92
CA VAL A 599 -21.37 -16.69 -15.02
C VAL A 599 -22.70 -16.07 -15.47
N VAL A 600 -22.83 -14.75 -15.32
CA VAL A 600 -24.01 -14.00 -15.76
C VAL A 600 -23.88 -13.47 -17.18
N GLY A 601 -22.65 -13.27 -17.65
CA GLY A 601 -22.40 -12.69 -18.96
C GLY A 601 -20.97 -12.88 -19.43
N VAL A 602 -20.80 -12.85 -20.75
CA VAL A 602 -19.48 -12.88 -21.41
C VAL A 602 -19.44 -11.77 -22.44
N ALA A 603 -18.34 -11.03 -22.51
CA ALA A 603 -18.15 -10.00 -23.51
C ALA A 603 -16.70 -9.97 -24.02
N ASP A 604 -16.53 -9.81 -25.33
CA ASP A 604 -15.23 -9.53 -25.90
C ASP A 604 -14.98 -8.01 -25.88
N ARG A 605 -13.87 -7.59 -25.28
CA ARG A 605 -13.44 -6.20 -25.13
C ARG A 605 -12.12 -5.99 -25.86
N PRO A 606 -11.70 -4.74 -26.12
CA PRO A 606 -10.41 -4.47 -26.76
C PRO A 606 -9.20 -5.08 -26.02
N ASP A 607 -9.31 -5.28 -24.70
CA ASP A 607 -8.27 -5.87 -23.85
C ASP A 607 -8.43 -7.39 -23.62
N GLY A 608 -9.41 -8.04 -24.25
CA GLY A 608 -9.61 -9.49 -24.20
C GLY A 608 -11.02 -9.91 -23.80
N ARG A 609 -11.19 -11.20 -23.48
CA ARG A 609 -12.49 -11.75 -23.07
C ARG A 609 -12.77 -11.46 -21.59
N TRP A 610 -13.96 -10.97 -21.32
CA TRP A 610 -14.50 -10.70 -19.99
C TRP A 610 -15.60 -11.69 -19.64
N VAL A 611 -15.56 -12.19 -18.42
CA VAL A 611 -16.53 -13.09 -17.82
C VAL A 611 -17.05 -12.42 -16.56
N TYR A 612 -18.34 -12.13 -16.54
CA TYR A 612 -19.01 -11.48 -15.43
C TYR A 612 -19.66 -12.54 -14.56
N LEU A 613 -19.38 -12.52 -13.26
CA LEU A 613 -19.94 -13.41 -12.26
C LEU A 613 -21.05 -12.70 -11.48
N ASP A 614 -21.93 -13.47 -10.85
CA ASP A 614 -22.94 -12.97 -9.91
C ASP A 614 -22.41 -12.61 -8.52
N ASP A 615 -21.09 -12.77 -8.30
CA ASP A 615 -20.35 -12.35 -7.10
C ASP A 615 -19.08 -11.57 -7.49
N GLY A 616 -18.58 -10.74 -6.58
CA GLY A 616 -17.51 -9.79 -6.86
C GLY A 616 -16.70 -9.40 -5.64
N ILE A 617 -15.83 -8.40 -5.80
CA ILE A 617 -14.94 -7.93 -4.72
C ILE A 617 -15.69 -7.18 -3.61
N TYR A 618 -16.96 -6.89 -3.81
CA TYR A 618 -17.84 -6.35 -2.76
C TYR A 618 -18.60 -7.45 -2.01
N GLY A 619 -18.63 -8.67 -2.56
CA GLY A 619 -19.24 -9.86 -1.96
C GLY A 619 -18.19 -10.82 -1.42
N SER A 620 -18.22 -12.09 -1.83
CA SER A 620 -17.34 -13.13 -1.27
C SER A 620 -15.85 -12.89 -1.57
N PHE A 621 -15.54 -12.13 -2.62
CA PHE A 621 -14.15 -11.83 -3.03
C PHE A 621 -13.60 -10.53 -2.42
N SER A 622 -14.25 -10.01 -1.39
CA SER A 622 -13.77 -8.83 -0.63
C SER A 622 -12.36 -8.98 -0.07
N ASN A 623 -11.92 -10.22 0.19
CA ASN A 623 -10.54 -10.52 0.58
C ASN A 623 -9.49 -10.15 -0.49
N VAL A 624 -9.87 -10.06 -1.77
CA VAL A 624 -8.98 -9.55 -2.83
C VAL A 624 -8.61 -8.10 -2.54
N LEU A 625 -9.57 -7.30 -2.07
CA LEU A 625 -9.36 -5.90 -1.73
C LEU A 625 -8.75 -5.73 -0.33
N SER A 626 -9.33 -6.37 0.69
CA SER A 626 -8.96 -6.15 2.08
C SER A 626 -7.65 -6.86 2.45
N GLU A 627 -7.43 -8.06 1.93
CA GLU A 627 -6.31 -8.94 2.30
C GLU A 627 -5.29 -9.15 1.17
N GLN A 628 -5.54 -8.59 -0.03
CA GLN A 628 -4.72 -8.83 -1.24
C GLN A 628 -4.65 -10.32 -1.61
N ALA A 629 -5.68 -11.10 -1.27
CA ALA A 629 -5.73 -12.53 -1.57
C ALA A 629 -5.76 -12.76 -3.09
N GLU A 630 -5.06 -13.79 -3.55
CA GLU A 630 -5.14 -14.26 -4.93
C GLU A 630 -5.95 -15.56 -4.97
N PRO A 631 -7.27 -15.52 -5.23
CA PRO A 631 -8.13 -16.70 -5.20
C PRO A 631 -7.81 -17.68 -6.34
N LEU A 632 -8.04 -18.97 -6.09
CA LEU A 632 -8.00 -20.01 -7.11
C LEU A 632 -9.38 -20.16 -7.77
N LEU A 633 -9.54 -19.65 -8.97
CA LEU A 633 -10.80 -19.67 -9.71
C LEU A 633 -10.80 -20.90 -10.62
N LEU A 634 -11.74 -21.83 -10.43
CA LEU A 634 -11.90 -23.05 -11.23
C LEU A 634 -13.24 -23.00 -11.95
N ALA A 635 -13.30 -23.37 -13.23
CA ALA A 635 -14.59 -23.71 -13.81
C ALA A 635 -15.06 -25.04 -13.21
N ALA A 636 -16.37 -25.20 -12.97
CA ALA A 636 -16.91 -26.46 -12.46
C ALA A 636 -16.60 -27.66 -13.38
N THR A 637 -16.41 -27.42 -14.68
CA THR A 637 -16.00 -28.44 -15.66
C THR A 637 -14.57 -28.95 -15.46
N GLU A 638 -13.70 -28.20 -14.78
CA GLU A 638 -12.35 -28.65 -14.45
C GLU A 638 -12.37 -29.78 -13.40
N LEU A 639 -13.43 -29.86 -12.58
CA LEU A 639 -13.62 -30.96 -11.62
C LEU A 639 -13.92 -32.30 -12.32
N SER A 640 -14.30 -32.25 -13.60
CA SER A 640 -14.47 -33.40 -14.49
C SER A 640 -13.35 -33.52 -15.55
N GLY A 641 -12.23 -32.80 -15.38
CA GLY A 641 -11.04 -32.93 -16.22
C GLY A 641 -10.94 -31.96 -17.40
N ALA A 642 -11.80 -30.93 -17.48
CA ALA A 642 -11.60 -29.88 -18.47
C ALA A 642 -10.27 -29.13 -18.21
N VAL A 643 -9.60 -28.73 -19.28
CA VAL A 643 -8.32 -28.01 -19.21
C VAL A 643 -8.53 -26.53 -19.56
N PRO A 644 -7.94 -25.58 -18.81
CA PRO A 644 -8.01 -24.17 -19.16
C PRO A 644 -7.47 -23.87 -20.56
N ALA A 645 -8.22 -23.10 -21.35
CA ALA A 645 -7.91 -22.84 -22.76
C ALA A 645 -7.20 -21.49 -22.98
N GLY A 646 -7.62 -20.43 -22.28
CA GLY A 646 -7.11 -19.08 -22.55
C GLY A 646 -7.37 -18.06 -21.43
N PRO A 647 -6.69 -16.90 -21.47
CA PRO A 647 -6.83 -15.88 -20.45
C PRO A 647 -8.16 -15.13 -20.58
N VAL A 648 -8.82 -14.92 -19.44
CA VAL A 648 -10.03 -14.08 -19.31
C VAL A 648 -9.88 -13.08 -18.17
N THR A 649 -10.66 -12.00 -18.22
CA THR A 649 -10.89 -11.10 -17.07
C THR A 649 -12.17 -11.53 -16.36
N LEU A 650 -12.07 -11.90 -15.09
CA LEU A 650 -13.20 -12.26 -14.22
C LEU A 650 -13.62 -11.03 -13.41
N ALA A 651 -14.85 -10.58 -13.60
CA ALA A 651 -15.40 -9.38 -12.98
C ALA A 651 -16.69 -9.70 -12.20
N GLY A 652 -16.96 -8.91 -11.17
CA GLY A 652 -18.18 -9.03 -10.39
C GLY A 652 -19.38 -8.29 -11.00
N PRO A 653 -20.54 -8.32 -10.33
CA PRO A 653 -21.81 -7.87 -10.88
C PRO A 653 -22.13 -6.40 -10.60
N THR A 654 -21.24 -5.66 -9.96
CA THR A 654 -21.54 -4.30 -9.49
C THR A 654 -21.38 -3.26 -10.61
N CYS A 655 -21.97 -2.07 -10.40
CA CYS A 655 -21.80 -0.92 -11.30
C CYS A 655 -20.42 -0.22 -11.15
N ASP A 656 -19.53 -0.74 -10.31
CA ASP A 656 -18.17 -0.22 -10.16
C ASP A 656 -17.24 -0.88 -11.18
N SER A 657 -16.54 -0.07 -11.97
CA SER A 657 -15.54 -0.56 -12.94
C SER A 657 -14.33 -1.20 -12.26
N GLY A 658 -14.14 -0.96 -10.96
CA GLY A 658 -13.13 -1.60 -10.13
C GLY A 658 -13.48 -3.02 -9.68
N ASP A 659 -14.71 -3.49 -9.89
CA ASP A 659 -15.15 -4.83 -9.48
C ASP A 659 -14.60 -5.94 -10.38
N VAL A 660 -13.30 -6.15 -10.26
CA VAL A 660 -12.52 -7.11 -11.04
C VAL A 660 -11.77 -8.02 -10.07
N ILE A 661 -12.11 -9.30 -10.11
CA ILE A 661 -11.54 -10.34 -9.24
C ILE A 661 -10.14 -10.73 -9.77
N ALA A 662 -10.03 -10.98 -11.07
CA ALA A 662 -8.77 -11.39 -11.69
C ALA A 662 -8.68 -10.96 -13.16
N ARG A 663 -7.46 -10.67 -13.62
CA ARG A 663 -7.15 -10.33 -15.02
C ARG A 663 -6.19 -11.34 -15.62
N GLY A 664 -6.38 -11.66 -16.91
CA GLY A 664 -5.51 -12.59 -17.64
C GLY A 664 -5.50 -13.99 -17.03
N TYR A 665 -6.62 -14.41 -16.44
CA TYR A 665 -6.73 -15.65 -15.70
C TYR A 665 -7.07 -16.82 -16.63
N PRO A 666 -6.33 -17.94 -16.61
CA PRO A 666 -6.58 -19.04 -17.52
C PRO A 666 -7.89 -19.76 -17.14
N MET A 667 -8.85 -19.79 -18.07
CA MET A 667 -10.12 -20.49 -17.92
C MET A 667 -10.45 -21.29 -19.19
N PRO A 668 -11.25 -22.37 -19.10
CA PRO A 668 -11.89 -22.95 -20.28
C PRO A 668 -12.90 -21.95 -20.88
N ALA A 669 -13.50 -22.31 -22.03
CA ALA A 669 -14.61 -21.53 -22.56
C ALA A 669 -15.78 -21.56 -21.55
N LEU A 670 -16.21 -20.37 -21.12
CA LEU A 670 -17.33 -20.18 -20.21
C LEU A 670 -18.49 -19.54 -20.96
N ALA A 671 -19.71 -19.94 -20.64
CA ALA A 671 -20.96 -19.38 -21.12
C ALA A 671 -21.84 -18.93 -19.93
N PRO A 672 -22.81 -18.02 -20.14
CA PRO A 672 -23.80 -17.71 -19.13
C PRO A 672 -24.47 -18.99 -18.59
N GLY A 673 -24.59 -19.09 -17.27
CA GLY A 673 -25.08 -20.28 -16.59
C GLY A 673 -24.00 -21.23 -16.07
N ASP A 674 -22.77 -21.17 -16.60
CA ASP A 674 -21.66 -21.97 -16.09
C ASP A 674 -21.26 -21.54 -14.67
N LEU A 675 -20.74 -22.48 -13.89
CA LEU A 675 -20.31 -22.24 -12.51
C LEU A 675 -18.80 -22.05 -12.43
N VAL A 676 -18.40 -21.04 -11.66
CA VAL A 676 -17.03 -20.83 -11.20
C VAL A 676 -16.97 -21.14 -9.70
N VAL A 677 -16.04 -22.02 -9.34
CA VAL A 677 -15.87 -22.58 -8.01
C VAL A 677 -14.52 -22.13 -7.48
N THR A 678 -14.50 -21.59 -6.26
CA THR A 678 -13.30 -21.06 -5.62
C THR A 678 -13.13 -21.68 -4.24
N PRO A 679 -12.18 -22.62 -4.04
CA PRO A 679 -11.87 -23.12 -2.72
C PRO A 679 -11.12 -22.09 -1.88
N THR A 680 -10.89 -22.41 -0.61
CA THR A 680 -10.10 -21.57 0.31
C THR A 680 -10.76 -20.20 0.57
N MET A 681 -12.09 -20.15 0.68
CA MET A 681 -12.87 -18.92 0.79
C MET A 681 -13.45 -18.68 2.18
N GLY A 682 -12.93 -19.32 3.23
CA GLY A 682 -13.48 -19.21 4.57
C GLY A 682 -12.89 -18.10 5.45
N ALA A 683 -11.77 -17.50 5.08
CA ALA A 683 -11.11 -16.49 5.90
C ALA A 683 -11.17 -15.10 5.27
N TYR A 684 -11.66 -14.11 6.02
CA TYR A 684 -11.69 -12.69 5.65
C TYR A 684 -12.46 -12.36 4.35
N THR A 685 -13.34 -13.26 3.95
CA THR A 685 -14.24 -13.15 2.80
C THR A 685 -15.57 -12.60 3.29
N ALA A 686 -16.38 -13.50 3.83
CA ALA A 686 -17.72 -13.27 4.29
C ALA A 686 -17.79 -12.11 5.32
N VAL A 687 -16.82 -12.01 6.23
CA VAL A 687 -16.74 -10.97 7.28
C VAL A 687 -16.41 -9.56 6.77
N THR A 688 -15.89 -9.42 5.54
CA THR A 688 -15.57 -8.13 4.93
C THR A 688 -16.47 -7.78 3.73
N ALA A 689 -17.41 -8.66 3.39
CA ALA A 689 -18.41 -8.43 2.35
C ALA A 689 -19.37 -7.30 2.76
N CYS A 690 -19.91 -6.56 1.78
CA CYS A 690 -20.87 -5.49 2.02
C CYS A 690 -22.02 -5.50 1.01
N ALA A 691 -23.14 -4.86 1.37
CA ALA A 691 -24.33 -4.79 0.52
C ALA A 691 -24.25 -3.68 -0.56
N PHE A 692 -23.09 -3.54 -1.21
CA PHE A 692 -22.87 -2.51 -2.23
C PHE A 692 -23.83 -2.71 -3.42
N ASN A 693 -24.35 -1.62 -3.99
CA ASN A 693 -25.48 -1.61 -4.94
C ASN A 693 -26.76 -2.29 -4.45
N GLY A 694 -26.96 -2.41 -3.12
CA GLY A 694 -28.12 -3.08 -2.55
C GLY A 694 -28.13 -4.59 -2.79
N ARG A 695 -27.00 -5.18 -3.18
CA ARG A 695 -26.87 -6.62 -3.41
C ARG A 695 -26.83 -7.37 -2.07
N SER A 696 -27.54 -8.48 -1.99
CA SER A 696 -27.48 -9.35 -0.83
C SER A 696 -26.11 -10.06 -0.78
N PRO A 697 -25.52 -10.26 0.42
CA PRO A 697 -24.35 -11.10 0.57
C PRO A 697 -24.60 -12.53 0.07
N ALA A 698 -23.54 -13.22 -0.35
CA ALA A 698 -23.63 -14.63 -0.71
C ALA A 698 -24.22 -15.46 0.46
N ARG A 699 -25.13 -16.37 0.13
CA ARG A 699 -25.75 -17.26 1.11
C ARG A 699 -24.73 -18.26 1.63
N VAL A 700 -24.66 -18.47 2.95
CA VAL A 700 -23.82 -19.53 3.52
C VAL A 700 -24.66 -20.80 3.65
N VAL A 701 -24.20 -21.89 3.02
CA VAL A 701 -24.84 -23.20 3.06
C VAL A 701 -23.95 -24.15 3.84
N VAL A 702 -24.42 -24.63 4.99
CA VAL A 702 -23.62 -25.49 5.89
C VAL A 702 -23.77 -26.96 5.49
N ALA A 703 -22.65 -27.60 5.14
CA ALA A 703 -22.58 -28.99 4.73
C ALA A 703 -23.20 -29.93 5.77
N GLY A 704 -24.00 -30.90 5.32
CA GLY A 704 -24.63 -31.93 6.17
C GLY A 704 -25.82 -31.46 7.01
N SER A 705 -26.21 -30.18 6.97
CA SER A 705 -27.35 -29.67 7.71
C SER A 705 -28.57 -29.40 6.81
N LYS A 706 -29.78 -29.71 7.30
CA LYS A 706 -31.03 -29.20 6.71
C LYS A 706 -31.27 -27.71 7.06
N VAL A 707 -30.38 -27.11 7.84
CA VAL A 707 -30.54 -25.76 8.41
C VAL A 707 -29.82 -24.76 7.50
N LEU A 708 -30.62 -23.98 6.77
CA LEU A 708 -30.14 -22.82 6.03
C LEU A 708 -30.03 -21.64 7.00
N VAL A 709 -28.85 -21.03 7.10
CA VAL A 709 -28.67 -19.80 7.86
C VAL A 709 -28.45 -18.67 6.85
N ASP A 710 -29.47 -17.84 6.66
CA ASP A 710 -29.34 -16.61 5.88
C ASP A 710 -28.56 -15.59 6.70
N ARG A 711 -27.53 -14.95 6.14
CA ARG A 711 -26.74 -13.94 6.85
C ARG A 711 -27.54 -12.67 7.14
N THR A 712 -28.67 -12.47 6.46
CA THR A 712 -29.64 -11.41 6.82
C THR A 712 -30.33 -11.67 8.17
N THR A 713 -30.22 -12.87 8.74
CA THR A 713 -30.83 -13.25 10.02
C THR A 713 -29.87 -13.17 11.22
N ILE A 714 -28.75 -12.44 11.10
CA ILE A 714 -27.99 -11.99 12.28
C ILE A 714 -28.33 -10.52 12.55
N VAL A 715 -29.58 -10.30 12.96
CA VAL A 715 -29.96 -9.11 13.73
C VAL A 715 -30.16 -9.63 15.15
N GLY A 716 -29.26 -9.26 16.06
CA GLY A 716 -29.44 -9.49 17.48
C GLY A 716 -30.85 -9.05 17.91
N GLY A 717 -31.49 -9.86 18.74
CA GLY A 717 -32.89 -9.72 19.13
C GLY A 717 -33.30 -8.28 19.45
N GLY A 718 -34.39 -7.84 18.82
CA GLY A 718 -34.94 -6.50 19.06
C GLY A 718 -35.95 -5.99 18.04
N GLN A 719 -36.79 -6.83 17.42
CA GLN A 719 -37.99 -6.35 16.71
C GLN A 719 -39.25 -7.15 17.09
N GLU A 720 -39.62 -7.10 18.36
CA GLU A 720 -41.04 -7.29 18.77
C GLU A 720 -41.58 -6.11 19.62
N GLY A 721 -40.80 -5.03 19.83
CA GLY A 721 -41.14 -4.01 20.84
C GLY A 721 -41.67 -2.66 20.35
N VAL A 722 -41.56 -2.30 19.06
CA VAL A 722 -41.76 -0.88 18.64
C VAL A 722 -43.04 -0.64 17.83
N ALA A 723 -43.69 -1.68 17.29
CA ALA A 723 -44.94 -1.53 16.53
C ALA A 723 -46.22 -1.64 17.39
N ALA A 724 -46.13 -2.07 18.65
CA ALA A 724 -47.29 -2.35 19.51
C ALA A 724 -47.57 -1.31 20.62
N ARG A 725 -46.82 -0.18 20.68
CA ARG A 725 -47.05 0.88 21.69
C ARG A 725 -47.41 2.26 21.13
N HIS A 726 -47.75 2.36 19.84
CA HIS A 726 -48.28 3.57 19.21
C HIS A 726 -49.70 3.43 18.62
N ARG A 727 -50.47 2.43 19.07
CA ARG A 727 -51.92 2.30 18.80
C ARG A 727 -52.75 2.08 20.06
N ALA A 728 -52.37 2.78 21.13
CA ALA A 728 -53.18 2.96 22.33
C ALA A 728 -53.01 4.41 22.83
N SER A 729 -53.23 5.36 21.92
CA SER A 729 -53.56 6.77 22.21
C SER A 729 -54.10 7.41 20.93
N ALA A 730 -55.23 6.87 20.45
CA ALA A 730 -56.17 7.47 19.51
C ALA A 730 -57.48 6.68 19.61
#